data_AF-A0A953QU06-F1
#
_entry.id   AF-A0A953QU06-F1
#
_cell.length_a   1.000
_cell.length_b   1.000
_cell.length_c   1.000
_cell.angle_alpha   90.00
_cell.angle_beta   90.00
_cell.angle_gamma   90.00
#
_symmetry.space_group_name_H-M   'P 1'
#
loop_
_entity.id
_entity.type
_entity.pdbx_description
1 polymer ?
#
loop_
_entity_poly.entity_id
_entity_poly.type
_entity_poly.pdbx_seq_one_letter_code
_entity_poly.pdbx_strand_id
1 'polypeptide(L)'
;MRRIPIVCILAVGLGWPLAAQSQLPPLEDGYVRAQPPARGMAPGMKVTALANTGRTFEVTMRRGDEVLAGLTEFAEQNHIKLAHFTAVGAIDAGVLGWFDPEKRAYKKIPISQEAEVVSLSGNIAIQNGRPFVHAHCVVALSDGSTKGGHLIEGHVSLAMQIFVVDSGAAESSAAGIPVPKVTGPLAASADSYPFGAADHTRVPTDLGKDGYVEEEFFVSGLANVYDWPGPGPAVVRTANAPYATRVLVRRPADRARFSGNVAVEMLNPSNLFDLNLGWAISHKQFVRDGDAWVGITAKPVTVATLKSFNPSRYQALSWANPLPLDDPKNCSTVPRDSDRSTENGLVWDMYRQVGAWLRSRDASNPLADRVQHLYAWGYSQTGSYLYTYVNAIHPLDVQASGKPMFDGYLIAVASGPSAINQCAAQIPNGDPRRMIKNAGVPVIRVMSQSDYLRTIAARRPDGDTAPDLYRNYEIAGSAHATPDELNFAAAPADLVKGGRTVPPMSCEEGPRSRFPNSVAFDAIFQNLDLWVRKGIAPPVGEPIQVENGAAVLDKFGNVQGGLRSPYVDVPTSTWFGNSTGESFCMIAGHEVAFDHARLQELYRTHSDYERAVSDDVARLVSKRVITAEDGKNLIEEARHAAIP
;
A
#
# COMPACT_ATOMS: atom_id res chain seq x y z
N MET A 1 8.74 -42.57 -20.75
CA MET A 1 7.58 -41.69 -21.00
C MET A 1 8.09 -40.42 -21.67
N ARG A 2 7.82 -40.25 -22.96
CA ARG A 2 8.27 -39.09 -23.75
C ARG A 2 7.39 -37.90 -23.44
N ARG A 3 8.00 -36.76 -23.05
CA ARG A 3 7.32 -35.48 -22.88
C ARG A 3 6.94 -34.95 -24.27
N ILE A 4 5.64 -34.78 -24.52
CA ILE A 4 5.09 -34.06 -25.67
C ILE A 4 5.02 -32.58 -25.25
N PRO A 5 5.66 -31.65 -25.97
CA PRO A 5 5.43 -30.23 -25.70
C PRO A 5 4.08 -29.83 -26.31
N ILE A 6 3.22 -29.25 -25.48
CA ILE A 6 2.01 -28.56 -25.93
C ILE A 6 2.46 -27.30 -26.67
N VAL A 7 2.40 -27.34 -28.00
CA VAL A 7 2.54 -26.15 -28.85
C VAL A 7 1.17 -25.49 -28.90
N CYS A 8 0.98 -24.41 -28.15
CA CYS A 8 -0.11 -23.47 -28.39
C CYS A 8 0.11 -22.84 -29.78
N ILE A 9 -0.73 -23.21 -30.74
CA ILE A 9 -0.78 -22.55 -32.05
C ILE A 9 -1.44 -21.18 -31.85
N LEU A 10 -0.61 -20.15 -31.63
CA LEU A 10 -0.97 -18.78 -31.95
C LEU A 10 -1.09 -18.70 -33.48
N ALA A 11 -2.33 -18.69 -33.99
CA ALA A 11 -2.58 -18.39 -35.39
C ALA A 11 -2.25 -16.92 -35.66
N VAL A 12 -0.97 -16.64 -35.86
CA VAL A 12 -0.49 -15.37 -36.42
C VAL A 12 -1.11 -15.24 -37.81
N GLY A 13 -1.98 -14.24 -37.99
CA GLY A 13 -2.45 -13.84 -39.31
C GLY A 13 -1.22 -13.55 -40.18
N LEU A 14 -1.07 -14.31 -41.27
CA LEU A 14 -0.01 -14.14 -42.27
C LEU A 14 -0.21 -12.79 -42.97
N GLY A 15 0.25 -11.72 -42.33
CA GLY A 15 0.42 -10.40 -42.95
C GLY A 15 1.76 -10.39 -43.64
N TRP A 16 1.76 -10.38 -44.97
CA TRP A 16 2.99 -10.21 -45.73
C TRP A 16 3.35 -8.73 -45.86
N PRO A 17 4.65 -8.38 -45.86
CA PRO A 17 5.10 -7.02 -46.12
C PRO A 17 4.65 -6.57 -47.51
N LEU A 18 4.30 -5.29 -47.66
CA LEU A 18 3.84 -4.66 -48.93
C LEU A 18 4.75 -4.95 -50.13
N ALA A 19 6.04 -5.23 -49.90
CA ALA A 19 7.00 -5.55 -50.94
C ALA A 19 6.74 -6.90 -51.68
N ALA A 20 5.91 -7.80 -51.13
CA ALA A 20 5.65 -9.13 -51.71
C ALA A 20 4.33 -9.23 -52.52
N GLN A 21 3.52 -8.17 -52.59
CA GLN A 21 2.23 -8.20 -53.29
C GLN A 21 2.35 -8.15 -54.82
N SER A 22 3.50 -7.75 -55.37
CA SER A 22 3.71 -7.57 -56.82
C SER A 22 3.98 -8.86 -57.62
N GLN A 23 4.00 -10.04 -56.98
CA GLN A 23 4.30 -11.34 -57.62
C GLN A 23 3.18 -12.38 -57.52
N LEU A 24 2.00 -12.05 -57.00
CA LEU A 24 0.92 -13.03 -56.87
C LEU A 24 0.11 -13.15 -58.18
N PRO A 25 -0.20 -14.37 -58.66
CA PRO A 25 -0.96 -14.57 -59.89
C PRO A 25 -2.35 -13.91 -59.84
N PRO A 26 -2.95 -13.56 -61.01
CA PRO A 26 -4.33 -13.07 -61.08
C PRO A 26 -5.27 -14.06 -60.38
N LEU A 27 -6.21 -13.54 -59.59
CA LEU A 27 -7.20 -14.38 -58.92
C LEU A 27 -8.28 -14.81 -59.92
N GLU A 28 -8.69 -16.08 -59.82
CA GLU A 28 -9.88 -16.57 -60.52
C GLU A 28 -11.15 -15.87 -60.02
N ASP A 29 -12.16 -15.79 -60.88
CA ASP A 29 -13.48 -15.31 -60.51
C ASP A 29 -14.05 -16.11 -59.33
N GLY A 30 -14.58 -15.39 -58.35
CA GLY A 30 -15.08 -15.97 -57.10
C GLY A 30 -14.04 -16.07 -55.98
N TYR A 31 -12.78 -15.63 -56.18
CA TYR A 31 -11.80 -15.49 -55.10
C TYR A 31 -11.55 -14.02 -54.71
N VAL A 32 -11.09 -13.81 -53.48
CA VAL A 32 -10.69 -12.50 -52.93
C VAL A 32 -9.52 -12.64 -51.98
N ARG A 33 -8.61 -11.68 -51.98
CA ARG A 33 -7.61 -11.53 -50.90
C ARG A 33 -8.17 -10.53 -49.91
N ALA A 34 -8.13 -10.87 -48.62
CA ALA A 34 -8.55 -9.95 -47.56
C ALA A 34 -7.75 -8.64 -47.69
N GLN A 35 -8.47 -7.52 -47.73
CA GLN A 35 -7.90 -6.19 -47.70
C GLN A 35 -8.38 -5.46 -46.46
N PRO A 36 -7.61 -4.50 -45.93
CA PRO A 36 -8.11 -3.63 -44.87
C PRO A 36 -9.39 -2.91 -45.35
N PRO A 37 -10.43 -2.84 -44.51
CA PRO A 37 -11.65 -2.14 -44.87
C PRO A 37 -11.40 -0.63 -45.05
N ALA A 38 -12.23 0.02 -45.86
CA ALA A 38 -12.20 1.48 -46.01
C ALA A 38 -12.65 2.17 -44.72
N ARG A 39 -12.06 3.33 -44.41
CA ARG A 39 -12.45 4.16 -43.27
C ARG A 39 -13.74 4.94 -43.54
N GLY A 40 -14.44 5.32 -42.49
CA GLY A 40 -15.68 6.09 -42.50
C GLY A 40 -16.92 5.27 -42.84
N MET A 41 -16.81 3.95 -42.87
CA MET A 41 -17.88 3.04 -43.30
C MET A 41 -18.80 2.60 -42.15
N ALA A 42 -18.59 3.07 -40.91
CA ALA A 42 -19.45 2.79 -39.77
C ALA A 42 -19.90 4.06 -39.01
N PRO A 43 -20.51 5.06 -39.68
CA PRO A 43 -20.89 6.33 -39.06
C PRO A 43 -21.97 6.21 -37.96
N GLY A 44 -22.72 5.11 -37.94
CA GLY A 44 -23.74 4.80 -36.94
C GLY A 44 -23.20 4.13 -35.67
N MET A 45 -21.89 3.79 -35.63
CA MET A 45 -21.25 3.10 -34.51
C MET A 45 -21.32 3.93 -33.22
N LYS A 46 -21.66 3.27 -32.11
CA LYS A 46 -21.55 3.80 -30.75
C LYS A 46 -20.79 2.85 -29.85
N VAL A 47 -20.06 3.40 -28.90
CA VAL A 47 -19.20 2.67 -27.96
C VAL A 47 -19.61 3.02 -26.54
N THR A 48 -19.93 2.02 -25.74
CA THR A 48 -20.27 2.14 -24.31
C THR A 48 -19.28 1.32 -23.50
N ALA A 49 -18.59 1.92 -22.53
CA ALA A 49 -17.74 1.18 -21.60
C ALA A 49 -18.62 0.50 -20.53
N LEU A 50 -18.45 -0.81 -20.32
CA LEU A 50 -19.31 -1.62 -19.45
C LEU A 50 -18.73 -1.87 -18.04
N ALA A 51 -17.41 -1.75 -17.84
CA ALA A 51 -16.78 -1.97 -16.53
C ALA A 51 -15.52 -1.10 -16.31
N ASN A 52 -15.30 -0.66 -15.06
CA ASN A 52 -14.14 0.17 -14.68
C ASN A 52 -12.86 -0.64 -14.38
N THR A 53 -12.95 -1.96 -14.30
CA THR A 53 -11.88 -2.85 -13.80
C THR A 53 -11.29 -3.79 -14.87
N GLY A 54 -11.78 -3.70 -16.10
CA GLY A 54 -11.23 -4.32 -17.31
C GLY A 54 -11.91 -3.63 -18.49
N ARG A 55 -11.16 -3.22 -19.52
CA ARG A 55 -11.71 -2.38 -20.61
C ARG A 55 -12.63 -3.24 -21.51
N THR A 56 -13.85 -3.44 -21.03
CA THR A 56 -14.94 -4.14 -21.72
C THR A 56 -15.86 -3.09 -22.33
N PHE A 57 -16.18 -3.26 -23.60
CA PHE A 57 -16.98 -2.34 -24.38
C PHE A 57 -18.17 -3.05 -25.00
N GLU A 58 -19.32 -2.38 -25.01
CA GLU A 58 -20.39 -2.65 -25.95
C GLU A 58 -20.20 -1.72 -27.15
N VAL A 59 -20.06 -2.29 -28.34
CA VAL A 59 -20.05 -1.58 -29.61
C VAL A 59 -21.34 -1.90 -30.33
N THR A 60 -22.18 -0.88 -30.55
CA THR A 60 -23.43 -1.02 -31.30
C THR A 60 -23.28 -0.38 -32.66
N MET A 61 -23.67 -1.09 -33.72
CA MET A 61 -23.71 -0.57 -35.09
C MET A 61 -25.15 -0.61 -35.61
N ARG A 62 -25.46 0.27 -36.56
CA ARG A 62 -26.80 0.49 -37.12
C ARG A 62 -26.81 0.18 -38.61
N ARG A 63 -28.02 0.17 -39.19
CA ARG A 63 -28.22 -0.03 -40.63
C ARG A 63 -27.23 0.78 -41.48
N GLY A 64 -26.53 0.09 -42.38
CA GLY A 64 -25.54 0.64 -43.32
C GLY A 64 -24.10 0.68 -42.81
N ASP A 65 -23.85 0.39 -41.52
CA ASP A 65 -22.49 0.31 -41.00
C ASP A 65 -21.78 -0.97 -41.49
N GLU A 66 -20.52 -0.86 -41.88
CA GLU A 66 -19.65 -2.00 -42.21
C GLU A 66 -18.89 -2.48 -40.97
N VAL A 67 -19.04 -3.76 -40.65
CA VAL A 67 -18.64 -4.35 -39.36
C VAL A 67 -17.12 -4.30 -39.13
N LEU A 68 -16.31 -4.65 -40.13
CA LEU A 68 -14.86 -4.70 -39.97
C LEU A 68 -14.25 -3.30 -39.89
N ALA A 69 -14.78 -2.34 -40.67
CA ALA A 69 -14.41 -0.94 -40.63
C ALA A 69 -14.68 -0.36 -39.24
N GLY A 70 -15.90 -0.55 -38.72
CA GLY A 70 -16.27 -0.04 -37.40
C GLY A 70 -15.41 -0.63 -36.27
N LEU A 71 -15.16 -1.94 -36.27
CA LEU A 71 -14.29 -2.56 -35.25
C LEU A 71 -12.83 -2.11 -35.35
N THR A 72 -12.35 -1.84 -36.56
CA THR A 72 -11.00 -1.29 -36.78
C THR A 72 -10.91 0.14 -36.24
N GLU A 73 -11.89 0.98 -36.53
CA GLU A 73 -11.96 2.35 -36.02
C GLU A 73 -12.13 2.41 -34.51
N PHE A 74 -12.99 1.55 -33.95
CA PHE A 74 -13.12 1.36 -32.50
C PHE A 74 -11.76 1.05 -31.87
N ALA A 75 -10.99 0.13 -32.45
CA ALA A 75 -9.69 -0.26 -31.92
C ALA A 75 -8.67 0.88 -31.98
N GLU A 76 -8.64 1.64 -33.09
CA GLU A 76 -7.77 2.81 -33.24
C GLU A 76 -8.12 3.91 -32.23
N GLN A 77 -9.40 4.27 -32.12
CA GLN A 77 -9.90 5.34 -31.23
C GLN A 77 -9.72 4.99 -29.75
N ASN A 78 -9.86 3.72 -29.40
CA ASN A 78 -9.74 3.24 -28.02
C ASN A 78 -8.37 2.63 -27.75
N HIS A 79 -7.36 2.80 -28.61
CA HIS A 79 -6.00 2.28 -28.38
C HIS A 79 -5.96 0.78 -28.01
N ILE A 80 -6.85 -0.03 -28.61
CA ILE A 80 -6.94 -1.46 -28.37
C ILE A 80 -5.85 -2.17 -29.17
N LYS A 81 -4.90 -2.80 -28.47
CA LYS A 81 -3.80 -3.56 -29.09
C LYS A 81 -4.08 -5.06 -29.19
N LEU A 82 -4.84 -5.58 -28.24
CA LEU A 82 -5.22 -6.99 -28.15
C LEU A 82 -6.62 -7.10 -27.54
N ALA A 83 -7.55 -7.71 -28.24
CA ALA A 83 -8.90 -7.96 -27.70
C ALA A 83 -9.52 -9.20 -28.33
N HIS A 84 -10.52 -9.76 -27.66
CA HIS A 84 -11.45 -10.72 -28.25
C HIS A 84 -12.87 -10.15 -28.21
N PHE A 85 -13.72 -10.58 -29.13
CA PHE A 85 -15.11 -10.14 -29.18
C PHE A 85 -16.07 -11.23 -29.64
N THR A 86 -17.33 -11.05 -29.25
CA THR A 86 -18.48 -11.81 -29.72
C THR A 86 -19.62 -10.87 -30.07
N ALA A 87 -20.45 -11.25 -31.04
CA ALA A 87 -21.54 -10.40 -31.50
C ALA A 87 -22.72 -11.20 -32.06
N VAL A 88 -23.88 -10.52 -32.05
CA VAL A 88 -25.12 -10.92 -32.70
C VAL A 88 -25.74 -9.70 -33.38
N GLY A 89 -26.51 -9.91 -34.44
CA GLY A 89 -27.14 -8.83 -35.20
C GLY A 89 -27.72 -9.31 -36.52
N ALA A 90 -27.85 -8.43 -37.50
CA ALA A 90 -28.33 -8.79 -38.84
C ALA A 90 -27.54 -8.03 -39.93
N ILE A 91 -27.33 -8.68 -41.07
CA ILE A 91 -26.73 -8.11 -42.28
C ILE A 91 -27.59 -8.42 -43.51
N ASP A 92 -27.58 -7.55 -44.52
CA ASP A 92 -28.30 -7.75 -45.80
C ASP A 92 -27.36 -7.83 -47.01
N ALA A 93 -26.12 -7.40 -46.85
CA ALA A 93 -25.05 -7.51 -47.82
C ALA A 93 -23.72 -7.86 -47.15
N GLY A 94 -22.93 -8.73 -47.79
CA GLY A 94 -21.60 -9.08 -47.30
C GLY A 94 -20.96 -10.26 -48.01
N VAL A 95 -19.73 -10.58 -47.62
CA VAL A 95 -18.95 -11.69 -48.17
C VAL A 95 -18.31 -12.46 -47.02
N LEU A 96 -18.63 -13.75 -46.93
CA LEU A 96 -17.88 -14.71 -46.13
C LEU A 96 -16.84 -15.40 -47.02
N GLY A 97 -15.81 -15.98 -46.41
CA GLY A 97 -14.69 -16.58 -47.11
C GLY A 97 -14.29 -17.94 -46.56
N TRP A 98 -14.05 -18.89 -47.47
CA TRP A 98 -13.27 -20.11 -47.17
C TRP A 98 -11.85 -19.95 -47.71
N PHE A 99 -10.84 -20.08 -46.86
CA PHE A 99 -9.45 -19.89 -47.30
C PHE A 99 -8.95 -21.10 -48.10
N ASP A 100 -8.52 -20.87 -49.33
CA ASP A 100 -7.88 -21.85 -50.21
C ASP A 100 -6.35 -21.73 -50.05
N PRO A 101 -5.68 -22.72 -49.43
CA PRO A 101 -4.23 -22.67 -49.21
C PRO A 101 -3.40 -22.68 -50.50
N GLU A 102 -3.90 -23.27 -51.57
CA GLU A 102 -3.19 -23.34 -52.85
C GLU A 102 -3.21 -21.98 -53.55
N LYS A 103 -4.38 -21.34 -53.56
CA LYS A 103 -4.57 -20.00 -54.17
C LYS A 103 -4.15 -18.85 -53.27
N ARG A 104 -3.92 -19.12 -51.98
CA ARG A 104 -3.60 -18.11 -50.95
C ARG A 104 -4.62 -16.97 -50.96
N ALA A 105 -5.89 -17.33 -51.11
CA ALA A 105 -7.03 -16.43 -51.25
C ALA A 105 -8.29 -17.08 -50.70
N TYR A 106 -9.31 -16.27 -50.41
CA TYR A 106 -10.59 -16.75 -49.93
C TYR A 106 -11.54 -16.96 -51.11
N LYS A 107 -12.17 -18.14 -51.17
CA LYS A 107 -13.34 -18.38 -52.02
C LYS A 107 -14.54 -17.64 -51.41
N LYS A 108 -15.14 -16.73 -52.19
CA LYS A 108 -16.27 -15.89 -51.78
C LYS A 108 -17.52 -16.72 -51.55
N ILE A 109 -18.21 -16.43 -50.46
CA ILE A 109 -19.53 -16.95 -50.10
C ILE A 109 -20.42 -15.70 -49.91
N PRO A 110 -21.14 -15.27 -50.96
CA PRO A 110 -21.90 -14.03 -50.91
C PRO A 110 -23.16 -14.14 -50.04
N ILE A 111 -23.41 -13.06 -49.30
CA ILE A 111 -24.66 -12.76 -48.61
C ILE A 111 -25.27 -11.55 -49.34
N SER A 112 -26.41 -11.75 -50.00
CA SER A 112 -27.06 -10.74 -50.85
C SER A 112 -28.56 -10.63 -50.54
N GLN A 113 -28.92 -10.99 -49.32
CA GLN A 113 -30.27 -10.99 -48.78
C GLN A 113 -30.19 -10.82 -47.27
N GLU A 114 -31.30 -10.44 -46.65
CA GLU A 114 -31.43 -10.36 -45.19
C GLU A 114 -31.01 -11.69 -44.53
N ALA A 115 -30.11 -11.59 -43.55
CA ALA A 115 -29.62 -12.72 -42.79
C ALA A 115 -29.32 -12.32 -41.34
N GLU A 116 -29.77 -13.14 -40.40
CA GLU A 116 -29.49 -12.98 -38.97
C GLU A 116 -28.07 -13.47 -38.67
N VAL A 117 -27.23 -12.63 -38.10
CA VAL A 117 -25.92 -13.00 -37.55
C VAL A 117 -26.13 -13.70 -36.22
N VAL A 118 -26.25 -15.02 -36.29
CA VAL A 118 -26.46 -15.90 -35.12
C VAL A 118 -25.17 -16.13 -34.34
N SER A 119 -24.00 -15.95 -34.96
CA SER A 119 -22.71 -15.94 -34.27
C SER A 119 -21.68 -15.14 -35.06
N LEU A 120 -21.05 -14.17 -34.41
CA LEU A 120 -19.86 -13.51 -34.90
C LEU A 120 -18.83 -13.53 -33.78
N SER A 121 -17.63 -14.03 -34.06
CA SER A 121 -16.55 -14.10 -33.07
C SER A 121 -15.22 -13.78 -33.73
N GLY A 122 -14.36 -13.07 -33.01
CA GLY A 122 -13.08 -12.66 -33.54
C GLY A 122 -12.14 -12.07 -32.50
N ASN A 123 -11.02 -11.57 -33.01
CA ASN A 123 -10.02 -10.85 -32.22
C ASN A 123 -9.51 -9.61 -32.94
N ILE A 124 -8.89 -8.72 -32.16
CA ILE A 124 -8.17 -7.54 -32.61
C ILE A 124 -6.71 -7.73 -32.20
N ALA A 125 -5.79 -7.56 -33.13
CA ALA A 125 -4.35 -7.62 -32.89
C ALA A 125 -3.59 -6.57 -33.71
N ILE A 126 -2.34 -6.28 -33.35
CA ILE A 126 -1.50 -5.38 -34.16
C ILE A 126 -0.89 -6.15 -35.34
N GLN A 127 -1.13 -5.66 -36.55
CA GLN A 127 -0.51 -6.13 -37.77
C GLN A 127 0.05 -4.92 -38.55
N ASN A 128 1.32 -4.99 -38.97
CA ASN A 128 2.00 -3.88 -39.66
C ASN A 128 1.87 -2.52 -38.92
N GLY A 129 1.91 -2.56 -37.58
CA GLY A 129 1.85 -1.36 -36.73
C GLY A 129 0.46 -0.75 -36.54
N ARG A 130 -0.61 -1.38 -37.04
CA ARG A 130 -2.00 -0.92 -36.88
C ARG A 130 -2.92 -2.02 -36.36
N PRO A 131 -4.04 -1.69 -35.69
CA PRO A 131 -5.05 -2.68 -35.33
C PRO A 131 -5.60 -3.39 -36.57
N PHE A 132 -5.75 -4.71 -36.46
CA PHE A 132 -6.31 -5.59 -37.48
C PHE A 132 -7.39 -6.48 -36.84
N VAL A 133 -8.56 -6.51 -37.45
CA VAL A 133 -9.71 -7.31 -37.00
C VAL A 133 -9.72 -8.63 -37.77
N HIS A 134 -9.75 -9.75 -37.05
CA HIS A 134 -9.98 -11.07 -37.62
C HIS A 134 -11.27 -11.65 -37.06
N ALA A 135 -12.28 -11.85 -37.91
CA ALA A 135 -13.59 -12.34 -37.50
C ALA A 135 -14.08 -13.53 -38.34
N HIS A 136 -14.84 -14.42 -37.72
CA HIS A 136 -15.61 -15.48 -38.38
C HIS A 136 -17.08 -15.30 -38.02
N CYS A 137 -17.95 -15.54 -39.00
CA CYS A 137 -19.36 -15.26 -38.90
C CYS A 137 -20.18 -16.46 -39.39
N VAL A 138 -21.29 -16.72 -38.69
CA VAL A 138 -22.37 -17.61 -39.11
C VAL A 138 -23.64 -16.77 -39.21
N VAL A 139 -24.30 -16.84 -40.37
CA VAL A 139 -25.58 -16.19 -40.61
C VAL A 139 -26.67 -17.22 -40.89
N ALA A 140 -27.88 -16.97 -40.41
CA ALA A 140 -29.08 -17.74 -40.71
C ALA A 140 -29.94 -16.99 -41.73
N LEU A 141 -30.35 -17.69 -42.79
CA LEU A 141 -31.24 -17.18 -43.83
C LEU A 141 -32.71 -17.37 -43.43
N SER A 142 -33.63 -16.77 -44.19
CA SER A 142 -35.07 -16.80 -43.92
C SER A 142 -35.69 -18.21 -43.91
N ASP A 143 -35.04 -19.19 -44.55
CA ASP A 143 -35.45 -20.60 -44.55
C ASP A 143 -34.83 -21.43 -43.41
N GLY A 144 -34.05 -20.79 -42.52
CA GLY A 144 -33.33 -21.43 -41.42
C GLY A 144 -32.01 -22.09 -41.82
N SER A 145 -31.64 -22.10 -43.10
CA SER A 145 -30.32 -22.54 -43.54
C SER A 145 -29.23 -21.58 -43.08
N THR A 146 -28.01 -22.08 -42.88
CA THR A 146 -26.89 -21.25 -42.42
C THR A 146 -25.76 -21.18 -43.44
N LYS A 147 -25.08 -20.03 -43.45
CA LYS A 147 -23.82 -19.82 -44.17
C LYS A 147 -22.76 -19.38 -43.15
N GLY A 148 -21.55 -19.92 -43.25
CA GLY A 148 -20.47 -19.63 -42.31
C GLY A 148 -19.10 -19.49 -42.99
N GLY A 149 -18.23 -18.68 -42.42
CA GLY A 149 -16.86 -18.50 -42.90
C GLY A 149 -16.13 -17.32 -42.27
N HIS A 150 -14.94 -17.04 -42.76
CA HIS A 150 -14.18 -15.84 -42.41
C HIS A 150 -14.92 -14.59 -42.93
N LEU A 151 -15.14 -13.58 -42.11
CA LEU A 151 -15.83 -12.37 -42.52
C LEU A 151 -14.88 -11.51 -43.36
N ILE A 152 -15.21 -11.28 -44.62
CA ILE A 152 -14.47 -10.38 -45.53
C ILE A 152 -15.13 -9.00 -45.56
N GLU A 153 -16.46 -8.95 -45.50
CA GLU A 153 -17.27 -7.74 -45.57
C GLU A 153 -18.66 -8.04 -44.97
N GLY A 154 -19.22 -7.12 -44.20
CA GLY A 154 -20.60 -7.25 -43.70
C GLY A 154 -21.26 -5.91 -43.42
N HIS A 155 -22.39 -5.64 -44.06
CA HIS A 155 -23.20 -4.42 -43.91
C HIS A 155 -24.41 -4.70 -43.05
N VAL A 156 -24.54 -3.97 -41.94
CA VAL A 156 -25.61 -4.15 -40.96
C VAL A 156 -26.97 -3.75 -41.58
N SER A 157 -27.99 -4.60 -41.42
CA SER A 157 -29.35 -4.35 -41.96
C SER A 157 -30.33 -3.79 -40.92
N LEU A 158 -30.11 -4.11 -39.64
CA LEU A 158 -30.93 -3.66 -38.50
C LEU A 158 -30.06 -3.08 -37.39
N ALA A 159 -29.45 -3.96 -36.61
CA ALA A 159 -28.52 -3.63 -35.53
C ALA A 159 -27.48 -4.74 -35.41
N MET A 160 -26.29 -4.36 -34.94
CA MET A 160 -25.24 -5.29 -34.51
C MET A 160 -24.82 -4.89 -33.11
N GLN A 161 -24.82 -5.85 -32.19
CA GLN A 161 -24.31 -5.68 -30.83
C GLN A 161 -23.05 -6.53 -30.67
N ILE A 162 -21.94 -5.86 -30.36
CA ILE A 162 -20.62 -6.48 -30.26
C ILE A 162 -20.08 -6.21 -28.86
N PHE A 163 -19.73 -7.27 -28.15
CA PHE A 163 -19.06 -7.18 -26.86
C PHE A 163 -17.58 -7.40 -27.06
N VAL A 164 -16.77 -6.38 -26.77
CA VAL A 164 -15.32 -6.42 -26.92
C VAL A 164 -14.65 -6.41 -25.56
N VAL A 165 -13.73 -7.35 -25.33
CA VAL A 165 -12.93 -7.43 -24.10
C VAL A 165 -11.47 -7.15 -24.45
N ASP A 166 -10.95 -6.00 -24.01
CA ASP A 166 -9.53 -5.64 -24.12
C ASP A 166 -8.70 -6.63 -23.31
N SER A 167 -8.00 -7.50 -24.02
CA SER A 167 -7.15 -8.54 -23.46
C SER A 167 -5.73 -8.02 -23.19
N GLY A 168 -5.37 -6.84 -23.69
CA GLY A 168 -4.14 -6.13 -23.33
C GLY A 168 -4.21 -5.44 -21.98
N ALA A 169 -5.42 -5.14 -21.48
CA ALA A 169 -5.65 -4.73 -20.09
C ALA A 169 -5.55 -5.91 -19.10
N ALA A 170 -5.70 -7.15 -19.58
CA ALA A 170 -5.70 -8.36 -18.75
C ALA A 170 -4.30 -8.90 -18.42
N GLU A 171 -3.23 -8.45 -19.09
CA GLU A 171 -1.86 -8.75 -18.64
C GLU A 171 -1.49 -8.07 -17.31
N SER A 172 -2.33 -7.15 -16.79
CA SER A 172 -2.12 -6.53 -15.47
C SER A 172 -3.15 -6.89 -14.40
N SER A 173 -4.06 -7.85 -14.63
CA SER A 173 -5.12 -8.16 -13.64
C SER A 173 -5.24 -9.64 -13.23
N ALA A 174 -4.36 -10.52 -13.71
CA ALA A 174 -4.30 -11.92 -13.26
C ALA A 174 -3.02 -12.31 -12.48
N ALA A 175 -2.05 -11.41 -12.36
CA ALA A 175 -0.91 -11.60 -11.47
C ALA A 175 -1.16 -10.79 -10.19
N GLY A 176 -1.17 -11.45 -9.04
CA GLY A 176 -1.19 -10.78 -7.73
C GLY A 176 0.00 -9.82 -7.58
N ILE A 177 0.12 -9.18 -6.42
CA ILE A 177 1.19 -8.22 -6.15
C ILE A 177 2.55 -8.93 -6.37
N PRO A 178 3.43 -8.41 -7.26
CA PRO A 178 4.65 -9.12 -7.64
C PRO A 178 5.60 -9.24 -6.45
N VAL A 179 6.27 -10.38 -6.34
CA VAL A 179 7.39 -10.55 -5.40
C VAL A 179 8.58 -9.77 -5.97
N PRO A 180 9.14 -8.79 -5.23
CA PRO A 180 10.26 -7.98 -5.69
C PRO A 180 11.55 -8.78 -5.72
N LYS A 181 12.55 -8.27 -6.44
CA LYS A 181 13.92 -8.79 -6.36
C LYS A 181 14.55 -8.35 -5.05
N VAL A 182 15.07 -9.31 -4.28
CA VAL A 182 15.74 -9.07 -3.00
C VAL A 182 17.21 -9.43 -3.09
N THR A 183 18.07 -8.56 -2.55
CA THR A 183 19.51 -8.79 -2.39
C THR A 183 19.88 -8.70 -0.92
N GLY A 184 20.42 -9.77 -0.37
CA GLY A 184 20.84 -9.84 1.03
C GLY A 184 20.75 -11.26 1.59
N PRO A 185 21.01 -11.44 2.90
CA PRO A 185 21.39 -10.39 3.83
C PRO A 185 22.74 -9.76 3.46
N LEU A 186 22.84 -8.43 3.56
CA LEU A 186 24.06 -7.69 3.27
C LEU A 186 25.06 -7.87 4.41
N ALA A 187 26.27 -8.34 4.10
CA ALA A 187 27.31 -8.53 5.09
C ALA A 187 27.63 -7.23 5.84
N ALA A 188 27.80 -7.33 7.15
CA ALA A 188 28.28 -6.26 8.01
C ALA A 188 29.77 -6.47 8.35
N SER A 189 30.49 -5.37 8.55
CA SER A 189 31.89 -5.31 8.98
C SER A 189 32.08 -4.04 9.82
N ALA A 190 33.24 -3.89 10.45
CA ALA A 190 33.56 -2.70 11.26
C ALA A 190 33.39 -1.37 10.48
N ASP A 191 33.69 -1.36 9.17
CA ASP A 191 33.63 -0.15 8.34
C ASP A 191 32.36 -0.04 7.49
N SER A 192 31.54 -1.08 7.45
CA SER A 192 30.31 -1.13 6.66
C SER A 192 29.26 -1.99 7.35
N TYR A 193 28.32 -1.32 8.01
CA TYR A 193 27.20 -1.90 8.75
C TYR A 193 25.89 -1.16 8.42
N PRO A 194 24.72 -1.72 8.75
CA PRO A 194 23.44 -1.06 8.52
C PRO A 194 23.33 0.23 9.33
N PHE A 195 22.97 1.34 8.68
CA PHE A 195 22.68 2.60 9.39
C PHE A 195 21.51 2.42 10.36
N GLY A 196 21.70 2.73 11.64
CA GLY A 196 20.69 2.48 12.67
C GLY A 196 20.47 0.99 12.96
N ALA A 197 21.46 0.14 12.71
CA ALA A 197 21.50 -1.22 13.23
C ALA A 197 21.33 -1.18 14.77
N ALA A 198 20.74 -2.22 15.35
CA ALA A 198 20.40 -2.25 16.78
C ALA A 198 21.62 -2.03 17.68
N ASP A 199 22.80 -2.50 17.27
CA ASP A 199 24.09 -2.33 17.96
C ASP A 199 24.82 -1.01 17.60
N HIS A 200 24.28 -0.22 16.68
CA HIS A 200 24.80 1.08 16.22
C HIS A 200 23.74 2.20 16.37
N THR A 201 22.83 2.06 17.33
CA THR A 201 21.93 3.13 17.75
C THR A 201 22.61 4.04 18.79
N ARG A 202 21.96 5.15 19.16
CA ARG A 202 22.42 6.00 20.27
C ARG A 202 22.57 5.21 21.58
N VAL A 203 21.63 4.30 21.86
CA VAL A 203 21.70 3.34 22.97
C VAL A 203 21.73 1.92 22.37
N PRO A 204 22.93 1.38 22.10
CA PRO A 204 23.08 0.08 21.46
C PRO A 204 22.38 -1.06 22.20
N THR A 205 21.74 -1.95 21.45
CA THR A 205 21.09 -3.16 21.93
C THR A 205 21.76 -4.39 21.30
N ASP A 206 22.11 -5.36 22.14
CA ASP A 206 22.69 -6.64 21.73
C ASP A 206 21.57 -7.67 21.51
N LEU A 207 20.99 -7.69 20.31
CA LEU A 207 19.88 -8.58 19.97
C LEU A 207 20.24 -10.07 20.13
N GLY A 208 21.53 -10.43 20.03
CA GLY A 208 21.97 -11.81 20.20
C GLY A 208 21.70 -12.35 21.60
N LYS A 209 21.82 -11.50 22.64
CA LYS A 209 21.47 -11.85 24.03
C LYS A 209 19.98 -12.13 24.21
N ASP A 210 19.15 -11.49 23.39
CA ASP A 210 17.71 -11.66 23.37
C ASP A 210 17.24 -12.80 22.46
N GLY A 211 18.19 -13.53 21.83
CA GLY A 211 17.89 -14.61 20.90
C GLY A 211 17.36 -14.12 19.55
N TYR A 212 17.65 -12.87 19.18
CA TYR A 212 17.25 -12.24 17.93
C TYR A 212 18.45 -12.00 17.01
N VAL A 213 18.16 -11.89 15.71
CA VAL A 213 19.12 -11.46 14.68
C VAL A 213 18.55 -10.27 13.93
N GLU A 214 19.44 -9.40 13.45
CA GLU A 214 19.13 -8.32 12.53
C GLU A 214 19.85 -8.53 11.19
N GLU A 215 19.09 -8.42 10.10
CA GLU A 215 19.58 -8.62 8.74
C GLU A 215 19.11 -7.45 7.85
N GLU A 216 20.00 -6.93 7.01
CA GLU A 216 19.68 -5.85 6.07
C GLU A 216 19.59 -6.38 4.63
N PHE A 217 18.59 -5.91 3.89
CA PHE A 217 18.33 -6.31 2.51
C PHE A 217 18.09 -5.07 1.63
N PHE A 218 18.39 -5.20 0.34
CA PHE A 218 17.85 -4.32 -0.69
C PHE A 218 16.71 -5.01 -1.42
N VAL A 219 15.61 -4.27 -1.59
CA VAL A 219 14.43 -4.71 -2.31
C VAL A 219 14.24 -3.80 -3.51
N SER A 220 14.07 -4.39 -4.69
CA SER A 220 13.98 -3.67 -5.96
C SER A 220 12.92 -4.27 -6.88
N GLY A 221 12.32 -3.41 -7.70
CA GLY A 221 11.23 -3.80 -8.57
C GLY A 221 10.73 -2.64 -9.41
N LEU A 222 9.49 -2.77 -9.88
CA LEU A 222 8.78 -1.72 -10.61
C LEU A 222 7.60 -1.26 -9.75
N ALA A 223 7.46 0.04 -9.56
CA ALA A 223 6.41 0.68 -8.79
C ALA A 223 5.61 1.65 -9.68
N ASN A 224 4.32 1.77 -9.41
CA ASN A 224 3.49 2.80 -10.00
C ASN A 224 3.51 4.05 -9.12
N VAL A 225 3.37 5.21 -9.75
CA VAL A 225 3.00 6.47 -9.11
C VAL A 225 1.50 6.65 -9.34
N TYR A 226 0.77 7.08 -8.30
CA TYR A 226 -0.68 7.17 -8.33
C TYR A 226 -1.18 8.60 -8.20
N ASP A 227 -2.35 8.89 -8.76
CA ASP A 227 -3.20 10.02 -8.39
C ASP A 227 -4.41 9.51 -7.59
N TRP A 228 -5.00 10.37 -6.76
CA TRP A 228 -6.13 10.01 -5.91
C TRP A 228 -7.26 11.05 -6.01
N PRO A 229 -8.04 11.05 -7.11
CA PRO A 229 -8.97 12.14 -7.43
C PRO A 229 -10.21 12.19 -6.52
N GLY A 230 -10.58 11.07 -5.89
CA GLY A 230 -11.76 10.97 -5.04
C GLY A 230 -11.70 9.75 -4.11
N PRO A 231 -12.73 9.51 -3.28
CA PRO A 231 -12.80 8.35 -2.40
C PRO A 231 -12.70 7.03 -3.17
N GLY A 232 -12.16 6.00 -2.50
CA GLY A 232 -11.91 4.69 -3.10
C GLY A 232 -10.47 4.56 -3.63
N PRO A 233 -10.21 3.54 -4.48
CA PRO A 233 -8.87 3.21 -4.93
C PRO A 233 -8.21 4.38 -5.69
N ALA A 234 -6.91 4.53 -5.50
CA ALA A 234 -6.08 5.41 -6.31
C ALA A 234 -6.00 4.91 -7.76
N VAL A 235 -5.64 5.80 -8.68
CA VAL A 235 -5.47 5.49 -10.11
C VAL A 235 -4.02 5.66 -10.52
N VAL A 236 -3.52 4.78 -11.37
CA VAL A 236 -2.12 4.86 -11.84
C VAL A 236 -1.94 6.13 -12.68
N ARG A 237 -1.02 6.99 -12.23
CA ARG A 237 -0.57 8.20 -12.93
C ARG A 237 0.61 7.89 -13.87
N THR A 238 1.58 7.15 -13.36
CA THR A 238 2.79 6.75 -14.09
C THR A 238 3.13 5.32 -13.72
N ALA A 239 3.18 4.43 -14.70
CA ALA A 239 3.39 3.02 -14.46
C ALA A 239 4.87 2.62 -14.48
N ASN A 240 5.20 1.54 -13.79
CA ASN A 240 6.44 0.78 -13.95
C ASN A 240 7.75 1.59 -13.75
N ALA A 241 7.76 2.49 -12.77
CA ALA A 241 8.96 3.21 -12.35
C ALA A 241 9.90 2.27 -11.57
N PRO A 242 11.16 2.10 -11.98
CA PRO A 242 12.10 1.26 -11.26
C PRO A 242 12.45 1.86 -9.89
N TYR A 243 12.53 1.00 -8.88
CA TYR A 243 12.98 1.40 -7.56
C TYR A 243 13.96 0.42 -6.94
N ALA A 244 14.72 0.91 -5.96
CA ALA A 244 15.46 0.09 -5.02
C ALA A 244 15.44 0.76 -3.64
N THR A 245 14.91 0.07 -2.64
CA THR A 245 14.86 0.53 -1.25
C THR A 245 15.51 -0.46 -0.30
N ARG A 246 15.71 -0.03 0.93
CA ARG A 246 16.31 -0.81 2.01
C ARG A 246 15.22 -1.40 2.90
N VAL A 247 15.48 -2.60 3.39
CA VAL A 247 14.69 -3.29 4.40
C VAL A 247 15.59 -3.82 5.52
N LEU A 248 15.18 -3.61 6.77
CA LEU A 248 15.74 -4.26 7.96
C LEU A 248 14.79 -5.33 8.45
N VAL A 249 15.31 -6.51 8.80
CA VAL A 249 14.54 -7.60 9.40
C VAL A 249 15.12 -7.94 10.76
N ARG A 250 14.33 -7.79 11.82
CA ARG A 250 14.64 -8.27 13.18
C ARG A 250 13.74 -9.46 13.48
N ARG A 251 14.29 -10.60 13.81
CA ARG A 251 13.53 -11.85 14.02
C ARG A 251 14.21 -12.76 15.03
N PRO A 252 13.50 -13.74 15.62
CA PRO A 252 14.14 -14.80 16.37
C PRO A 252 15.24 -15.50 15.55
N ALA A 253 16.37 -15.75 16.20
CA ALA A 253 17.47 -16.53 15.64
C ALA A 253 17.04 -17.99 15.41
N ASP A 254 16.37 -18.57 16.40
CA ASP A 254 15.72 -19.88 16.29
C ASP A 254 14.34 -19.74 15.62
N ARG A 255 14.19 -20.34 14.44
CA ARG A 255 12.93 -20.33 13.68
C ARG A 255 11.77 -20.98 14.44
N ALA A 256 12.02 -21.85 15.41
CA ALA A 256 10.97 -22.45 16.24
C ALA A 256 10.35 -21.45 17.23
N ARG A 257 11.06 -20.37 17.57
CA ARG A 257 10.57 -19.29 18.43
C ARG A 257 9.73 -18.24 17.68
N PHE A 258 9.74 -18.25 16.35
CA PHE A 258 8.97 -17.31 15.56
C PHE A 258 7.46 -17.57 15.70
N SER A 259 6.72 -16.54 16.14
CA SER A 259 5.28 -16.59 16.42
C SER A 259 4.40 -16.69 15.16
N GLY A 260 4.97 -16.35 14.00
CA GLY A 260 4.25 -16.17 12.75
C GLY A 260 3.73 -14.74 12.52
N ASN A 261 3.91 -13.83 13.48
CA ASN A 261 3.52 -12.42 13.33
C ASN A 261 4.69 -11.57 12.85
N VAL A 262 4.38 -10.62 11.96
CA VAL A 262 5.35 -9.64 11.50
C VAL A 262 4.76 -8.23 11.64
N ALA A 263 5.41 -7.38 12.44
CA ALA A 263 5.17 -5.95 12.41
C ALA A 263 5.95 -5.34 11.22
N VAL A 264 5.24 -4.81 10.23
CA VAL A 264 5.82 -4.23 9.01
C VAL A 264 5.73 -2.71 9.13
N GLU A 265 6.86 -2.05 9.34
CA GLU A 265 6.96 -0.64 9.62
C GLU A 265 7.54 0.13 8.43
N MET A 266 6.86 1.20 8.00
CA MET A 266 7.52 2.23 7.21
C MET A 266 8.35 3.10 8.15
N LEU A 267 9.68 3.07 8.00
CA LEU A 267 10.61 3.82 8.83
C LEU A 267 10.34 5.32 8.70
N ASN A 268 10.19 5.96 9.86
CA ASN A 268 9.77 7.34 9.92
C ASN A 268 10.93 8.29 9.49
N PRO A 269 10.69 9.22 8.54
CA PRO A 269 11.73 10.09 7.99
C PRO A 269 11.72 11.51 8.57
N SER A 270 11.00 11.79 9.66
CA SER A 270 10.75 13.15 10.15
C SER A 270 12.04 13.91 10.52
N ASN A 271 13.04 13.22 11.06
CA ASN A 271 14.38 13.78 11.30
C ASN A 271 15.29 13.74 10.06
N LEU A 272 14.73 13.48 8.87
CA LEU A 272 15.43 13.33 7.59
C LEU A 272 16.35 12.09 7.51
N PHE A 273 16.21 11.16 8.45
CA PHE A 273 16.87 9.86 8.48
C PHE A 273 15.89 8.79 8.97
N ASP A 274 16.23 7.51 8.79
CA ASP A 274 15.37 6.39 9.19
C ASP A 274 15.23 6.30 10.71
N LEU A 275 13.99 6.36 11.20
CA LEU A 275 13.60 6.09 12.59
C LEU A 275 12.71 4.85 12.66
N ASN A 276 13.04 3.91 13.55
CA ASN A 276 12.36 2.63 13.78
C ASN A 276 11.43 2.70 15.00
N LEU A 277 10.46 3.61 14.97
CA LEU A 277 9.65 3.99 16.14
C LEU A 277 8.76 2.86 16.65
N GLY A 278 8.22 2.01 15.77
CA GLY A 278 7.47 0.82 16.18
C GLY A 278 8.33 -0.15 16.98
N TRP A 279 9.58 -0.38 16.54
CA TRP A 279 10.53 -1.16 17.32
C TRP A 279 10.92 -0.45 18.62
N ALA A 280 11.26 0.84 18.56
CA ALA A 280 11.68 1.62 19.73
C ALA A 280 10.67 1.49 20.88
N ILE A 281 9.37 1.55 20.54
CA ILE A 281 8.27 1.49 21.50
C ILE A 281 7.99 0.05 21.97
N SER A 282 7.90 -0.93 21.07
CA SER A 282 7.34 -2.27 21.39
C SER A 282 8.32 -3.45 21.27
N HIS A 283 9.63 -3.21 21.12
CA HIS A 283 10.62 -4.29 20.96
C HIS A 283 10.59 -5.34 22.08
N LYS A 284 10.40 -4.93 23.34
CA LYS A 284 10.35 -5.87 24.48
C LYS A 284 9.22 -6.87 24.32
N GLN A 285 8.05 -6.41 23.86
CA GLN A 285 6.94 -7.30 23.54
C GLN A 285 7.27 -8.19 22.35
N PHE A 286 7.76 -7.62 21.24
CA PHE A 286 8.07 -8.41 20.05
C PHE A 286 9.05 -9.55 20.36
N VAL A 287 10.11 -9.25 21.09
CA VAL A 287 11.10 -10.24 21.55
C VAL A 287 10.48 -11.31 22.44
N ARG A 288 9.67 -10.89 23.42
CA ARG A 288 9.00 -11.81 24.35
C ARG A 288 8.05 -12.77 23.63
N ASP A 289 7.23 -12.25 22.71
CA ASP A 289 6.18 -13.00 22.03
C ASP A 289 6.74 -13.79 20.82
N GLY A 290 7.97 -13.51 20.39
CA GLY A 290 8.62 -14.18 19.26
C GLY A 290 8.23 -13.60 17.90
N ASP A 291 7.75 -12.36 17.87
CA ASP A 291 7.34 -11.66 16.66
C ASP A 291 8.55 -11.18 15.87
N ALA A 292 8.42 -11.13 14.55
CA ALA A 292 9.39 -10.45 13.70
C ALA A 292 8.99 -8.99 13.48
N TRP A 293 9.98 -8.14 13.23
CA TRP A 293 9.80 -6.77 12.82
C TRP A 293 10.55 -6.51 11.52
N VAL A 294 9.90 -5.79 10.60
CA VAL A 294 10.45 -5.47 9.28
C VAL A 294 10.32 -3.97 9.04
N GLY A 295 11.43 -3.25 9.08
CA GLY A 295 11.49 -1.82 8.81
C GLY A 295 11.85 -1.52 7.35
N ILE A 296 11.09 -0.65 6.68
CA ILE A 296 11.26 -0.29 5.28
C ILE A 296 11.61 1.20 5.19
N THR A 297 12.76 1.53 4.60
CA THR A 297 13.12 2.91 4.27
C THR A 297 12.07 3.47 3.32
N ALA A 298 11.37 4.53 3.72
CA ALA A 298 10.10 4.94 3.10
C ALA A 298 10.11 6.30 2.40
N LYS A 299 11.28 6.99 2.33
CA LYS A 299 11.35 8.32 1.72
C LYS A 299 12.70 8.65 1.08
N PRO A 300 12.75 9.38 -0.07
CA PRO A 300 14.00 9.72 -0.74
C PRO A 300 15.04 10.47 0.13
N VAL A 301 14.59 11.36 1.02
CA VAL A 301 15.51 12.12 1.89
C VAL A 301 16.31 11.22 2.83
N THR A 302 15.73 10.10 3.27
CA THR A 302 16.43 9.12 4.11
C THR A 302 17.47 8.35 3.30
N VAL A 303 17.17 8.02 2.04
CA VAL A 303 18.14 7.43 1.10
C VAL A 303 19.34 8.36 0.87
N ALA A 304 19.13 9.67 0.81
CA ALA A 304 20.23 10.64 0.74
C ALA A 304 21.13 10.58 1.98
N THR A 305 20.54 10.40 3.18
CA THR A 305 21.29 10.17 4.42
C THR A 305 22.09 8.88 4.37
N LEU A 306 21.46 7.77 3.96
CA LEU A 306 22.13 6.47 3.84
C LEU A 306 23.33 6.55 2.89
N LYS A 307 23.15 7.15 1.71
CA LYS A 307 24.24 7.34 0.74
C LYS A 307 25.36 8.26 1.26
N SER A 308 25.03 9.27 2.07
CA SER A 308 26.05 10.12 2.70
C SER A 308 26.84 9.35 3.76
N PHE A 309 26.14 8.53 4.56
CA PHE A 309 26.74 7.71 5.62
C PHE A 309 27.67 6.62 5.05
N ASN A 310 27.26 5.92 3.99
CA ASN A 310 28.10 4.95 3.31
C ASN A 310 27.77 4.88 1.80
N PRO A 311 28.48 5.65 0.97
CA PRO A 311 28.20 5.73 -0.47
C PRO A 311 28.31 4.39 -1.19
N SER A 312 29.29 3.56 -0.82
CA SER A 312 29.54 2.28 -1.49
C SER A 312 28.46 1.25 -1.13
N ARG A 313 28.09 1.14 0.15
CA ARG A 313 27.05 0.20 0.60
C ARG A 313 25.70 0.53 -0.04
N TYR A 314 25.33 1.80 -0.05
CA TYR A 314 23.98 2.25 -0.44
C TYR A 314 23.88 2.77 -1.89
N GLN A 315 24.91 2.55 -2.72
CA GLN A 315 24.94 2.99 -4.12
C GLN A 315 23.72 2.53 -4.91
N ALA A 316 23.25 1.30 -4.67
CA ALA A 316 22.16 0.68 -5.42
C ALA A 316 20.77 1.26 -5.10
N LEU A 317 20.60 2.00 -4.00
CA LEU A 317 19.30 2.56 -3.64
C LEU A 317 18.86 3.62 -4.65
N SER A 318 17.60 3.57 -5.08
CA SER A 318 17.04 4.49 -6.07
C SER A 318 15.55 4.73 -5.84
N TRP A 319 15.20 6.01 -5.80
CA TRP A 319 13.84 6.53 -5.73
C TRP A 319 13.62 7.56 -6.83
N ALA A 320 14.23 7.33 -8.00
CA ALA A 320 14.25 8.28 -9.09
C ALA A 320 12.82 8.61 -9.56
N ASN A 321 12.58 9.89 -9.87
CA ASN A 321 11.34 10.30 -10.49
C ASN A 321 11.26 9.68 -11.89
N PRO A 322 10.18 8.96 -12.25
CA PRO A 322 10.01 8.42 -13.59
C PRO A 322 9.80 9.50 -14.66
N LEU A 323 9.51 10.75 -14.26
CA LEU A 323 9.29 11.87 -15.16
C LEU A 323 10.55 12.75 -15.26
N PRO A 324 11.01 13.08 -16.49
CA PRO A 324 12.07 14.06 -16.71
C PRO A 324 11.83 15.41 -16.02
N LEU A 325 12.89 16.16 -15.72
CA LEU A 325 12.79 17.46 -15.04
C LEU A 325 12.07 18.54 -15.87
N ASP A 326 12.02 18.38 -17.20
CA ASP A 326 11.32 19.24 -18.14
C ASP A 326 9.91 18.75 -18.47
N ASP A 327 9.49 17.58 -17.97
CA ASP A 327 8.13 17.08 -18.14
C ASP A 327 7.15 17.99 -17.37
N PRO A 328 6.07 18.49 -18.00
CA PRO A 328 5.09 19.36 -17.33
C PRO A 328 4.34 18.67 -16.17
N LYS A 329 4.32 17.33 -16.13
CA LYS A 329 3.76 16.56 -15.01
C LYS A 329 4.75 16.42 -13.85
N ASN A 330 6.02 16.75 -14.03
CA ASN A 330 7.00 16.89 -12.94
C ASN A 330 6.89 18.31 -12.36
N CYS A 331 6.09 18.43 -11.29
CA CYS A 331 5.79 19.70 -10.62
C CYS A 331 7.05 20.53 -10.31
N SER A 332 6.92 21.85 -10.41
CA SER A 332 8.01 22.79 -10.14
C SER A 332 8.33 22.92 -8.65
N THR A 333 7.35 22.65 -7.79
CA THR A 333 7.47 22.71 -6.32
C THR A 333 7.19 21.34 -5.74
N VAL A 334 8.08 20.86 -4.89
CA VAL A 334 7.97 19.59 -4.15
C VAL A 334 8.08 19.86 -2.64
N PRO A 335 7.66 18.92 -1.78
CA PRO A 335 7.88 19.01 -0.34
C PRO A 335 9.36 19.22 0.02
N ARG A 336 9.61 19.87 1.16
CA ARG A 336 10.98 20.20 1.63
C ARG A 336 11.89 18.99 1.84
N ASP A 337 11.30 17.82 2.03
CA ASP A 337 11.97 16.54 2.25
C ASP A 337 11.93 15.63 1.00
N SER A 338 11.86 16.25 -0.17
CA SER A 338 11.87 15.62 -1.48
C SER A 338 12.62 16.48 -2.50
N ASP A 339 12.99 15.88 -3.63
CA ASP A 339 13.59 16.55 -4.78
C ASP A 339 12.82 16.21 -6.06
N ARG A 340 12.82 17.10 -7.06
CA ARG A 340 12.14 16.87 -8.36
C ARG A 340 12.69 15.65 -9.10
N SER A 341 13.95 15.27 -8.83
CA SER A 341 14.60 14.06 -9.35
C SER A 341 14.23 12.77 -8.61
N THR A 342 13.47 12.86 -7.51
CA THR A 342 12.97 11.72 -6.73
C THR A 342 11.46 11.62 -6.79
N GLU A 343 10.85 10.53 -6.33
CA GLU A 343 9.38 10.39 -6.24
C GLU A 343 8.94 9.68 -4.95
N ASN A 344 8.24 10.40 -4.06
CA ASN A 344 7.67 9.83 -2.83
C ASN A 344 6.61 8.75 -3.10
N GLY A 345 5.82 8.90 -4.17
CA GLY A 345 4.69 8.03 -4.50
C GLY A 345 5.10 6.60 -4.85
N LEU A 346 6.39 6.32 -5.05
CA LEU A 346 6.88 4.95 -5.25
C LEU A 346 6.66 4.06 -4.01
N VAL A 347 6.63 4.65 -2.80
CA VAL A 347 6.55 3.95 -1.52
C VAL A 347 5.40 2.94 -1.44
N TRP A 348 4.26 3.23 -2.09
CA TRP A 348 3.06 2.40 -1.99
C TRP A 348 3.27 1.00 -2.56
N ASP A 349 3.85 0.95 -3.77
CA ASP A 349 4.16 -0.30 -4.42
C ASP A 349 5.36 -0.99 -3.76
N MET A 350 6.34 -0.24 -3.24
CA MET A 350 7.41 -0.84 -2.43
C MET A 350 6.85 -1.55 -1.19
N TYR A 351 5.94 -0.90 -0.47
CA TYR A 351 5.37 -1.42 0.78
C TYR A 351 4.58 -2.72 0.55
N ARG A 352 3.69 -2.74 -0.46
CA ARG A 352 2.94 -3.95 -0.81
C ARG A 352 3.81 -5.05 -1.41
N GLN A 353 4.87 -4.71 -2.15
CA GLN A 353 5.80 -5.69 -2.69
C GLN A 353 6.67 -6.32 -1.60
N VAL A 354 7.10 -5.55 -0.59
CA VAL A 354 7.71 -6.14 0.62
C VAL A 354 6.71 -7.05 1.34
N GLY A 355 5.45 -6.65 1.47
CA GLY A 355 4.40 -7.53 1.98
C GLY A 355 4.26 -8.84 1.18
N ALA A 356 4.28 -8.76 -0.16
CA ALA A 356 4.25 -9.91 -1.04
C ALA A 356 5.47 -10.82 -0.86
N TRP A 357 6.67 -10.25 -0.73
CA TRP A 357 7.90 -10.98 -0.39
C TRP A 357 7.77 -11.73 0.93
N LEU A 358 7.30 -11.07 1.99
CA LEU A 358 7.12 -11.68 3.32
C LEU A 358 6.10 -12.82 3.31
N ARG A 359 5.05 -12.73 2.48
CA ARG A 359 4.07 -13.82 2.28
C ARG A 359 4.54 -14.91 1.32
N SER A 360 5.62 -14.69 0.59
CA SER A 360 6.12 -15.62 -0.41
C SER A 360 6.98 -16.74 0.19
N ARG A 361 7.18 -17.79 -0.60
CA ARG A 361 8.18 -18.85 -0.35
C ARG A 361 9.50 -18.59 -1.07
N ASP A 362 9.74 -17.34 -1.48
CA ASP A 362 10.99 -16.99 -2.15
C ASP A 362 12.18 -17.32 -1.23
N ALA A 363 13.25 -17.88 -1.79
CA ALA A 363 14.41 -18.31 -1.01
C ALA A 363 15.11 -17.15 -0.28
N SER A 364 14.93 -15.91 -0.77
CA SER A 364 15.45 -14.71 -0.12
C SER A 364 14.66 -14.29 1.12
N ASN A 365 13.42 -14.79 1.33
CA ASN A 365 12.60 -14.43 2.48
C ASN A 365 13.07 -15.20 3.73
N PRO A 366 13.67 -14.52 4.74
CA PRO A 366 14.17 -15.21 5.93
C PRO A 366 13.05 -15.77 6.83
N LEU A 367 11.79 -15.39 6.57
CA LEU A 367 10.59 -15.82 7.31
C LEU A 367 9.74 -16.83 6.53
N ALA A 368 10.21 -17.30 5.36
CA ALA A 368 9.44 -18.17 4.46
C ALA A 368 8.76 -19.34 5.18
N ASP A 369 7.54 -19.65 4.74
CA ASP A 369 6.66 -20.74 5.20
C ASP A 369 6.14 -20.65 6.65
N ARG A 370 6.44 -19.58 7.39
CA ARG A 370 5.98 -19.42 8.78
C ARG A 370 5.19 -18.15 9.05
N VAL A 371 5.21 -17.17 8.14
CA VAL A 371 4.40 -15.95 8.28
C VAL A 371 2.92 -16.30 8.23
N GLN A 372 2.21 -15.98 9.29
CA GLN A 372 0.77 -16.13 9.43
C GLN A 372 0.07 -14.77 9.28
N HIS A 373 0.60 -13.74 9.95
CA HIS A 373 0.01 -12.40 9.95
C HIS A 373 1.02 -11.28 9.71
N LEU A 374 0.61 -10.31 8.90
CA LEU A 374 1.32 -9.05 8.67
C LEU A 374 0.52 -7.89 9.25
N TYR A 375 1.10 -7.21 10.24
CA TYR A 375 0.53 -6.00 10.85
C TYR A 375 1.26 -4.79 10.32
N ALA A 376 0.55 -3.94 9.59
CA ALA A 376 1.12 -2.71 9.09
C ALA A 376 1.22 -1.67 10.21
N TRP A 377 2.40 -1.04 10.32
CA TRP A 377 2.70 -0.05 11.34
C TRP A 377 3.20 1.25 10.71
N GLY A 378 2.64 2.37 11.15
CA GLY A 378 3.14 3.69 10.79
C GLY A 378 3.03 4.64 11.98
N TYR A 379 4.03 5.49 12.17
CA TYR A 379 4.07 6.47 13.26
C TYR A 379 4.30 7.87 12.71
N SER A 380 3.57 8.88 13.20
CA SER A 380 3.74 10.28 12.78
C SER A 380 3.61 10.44 11.26
N GLN A 381 4.64 10.93 10.56
CA GLN A 381 4.65 11.08 9.11
C GLN A 381 4.33 9.76 8.37
N THR A 382 4.89 8.62 8.78
CA THR A 382 4.57 7.32 8.17
C THR A 382 3.25 6.75 8.67
N GLY A 383 2.75 7.19 9.83
CA GLY A 383 1.36 6.98 10.22
C GLY A 383 0.41 7.66 9.23
N SER A 384 0.73 8.88 8.79
CA SER A 384 0.00 9.57 7.72
C SER A 384 0.13 8.90 6.36
N TYR A 385 1.25 8.24 6.06
CA TYR A 385 1.39 7.41 4.86
C TYR A 385 0.50 6.19 4.94
N LEU A 386 0.47 5.51 6.10
CA LEU A 386 -0.39 4.35 6.30
C LEU A 386 -1.88 4.74 6.26
N TYR A 387 -2.22 5.93 6.75
CA TYR A 387 -3.55 6.52 6.60
C TYR A 387 -3.95 6.65 5.13
N THR A 388 -3.05 7.16 4.27
CA THR A 388 -3.28 7.21 2.82
C THR A 388 -3.35 5.82 2.21
N TYR A 389 -2.46 4.91 2.61
CA TYR A 389 -2.44 3.53 2.13
C TYR A 389 -3.78 2.83 2.36
N VAL A 390 -4.31 2.87 3.58
CA VAL A 390 -5.57 2.20 3.95
C VAL A 390 -6.75 2.69 3.09
N ASN A 391 -6.79 3.98 2.76
CA ASN A 391 -7.89 4.55 1.99
C ASN A 391 -7.71 4.42 0.46
N ALA A 392 -6.48 4.53 -0.03
CA ALA A 392 -6.19 4.71 -1.45
C ALA A 392 -5.56 3.47 -2.11
N ILE A 393 -4.71 2.74 -1.38
CA ILE A 393 -3.89 1.64 -1.94
C ILE A 393 -4.41 0.27 -1.52
N HIS A 394 -4.78 0.08 -0.25
CA HIS A 394 -5.35 -1.16 0.25
C HIS A 394 -6.54 -1.68 -0.61
N PRO A 395 -7.48 -0.84 -1.08
CA PRO A 395 -8.53 -1.32 -1.99
C PRO A 395 -7.98 -1.91 -3.30
N LEU A 396 -6.83 -1.44 -3.80
CA LEU A 396 -6.15 -2.03 -4.96
C LEU A 396 -5.58 -3.41 -4.65
N ASP A 397 -5.07 -3.64 -3.42
CA ASP A 397 -4.60 -4.97 -3.01
C ASP A 397 -5.74 -5.98 -2.99
N VAL A 398 -6.87 -5.59 -2.41
CA VAL A 398 -8.08 -6.41 -2.33
C VAL A 398 -8.61 -6.72 -3.73
N GLN A 399 -8.61 -5.74 -4.65
CA GLN A 399 -8.99 -5.95 -6.04
C GLN A 399 -8.03 -6.89 -6.77
N ALA A 400 -6.71 -6.74 -6.58
CA ALA A 400 -5.71 -7.52 -7.28
C ALA A 400 -5.59 -8.97 -6.79
N SER A 401 -5.80 -9.20 -5.48
CA SER A 401 -5.52 -10.51 -4.85
C SER A 401 -6.75 -11.18 -4.23
N GLY A 402 -7.92 -10.52 -4.26
CA GLY A 402 -9.13 -10.97 -3.57
C GLY A 402 -9.06 -10.91 -2.04
N LYS A 403 -7.96 -10.40 -1.49
CA LYS A 403 -7.72 -10.30 -0.04
C LYS A 403 -6.80 -9.12 0.30
N PRO A 404 -6.88 -8.60 1.54
CA PRO A 404 -5.93 -7.62 2.06
C PRO A 404 -4.47 -8.09 2.01
N MET A 405 -3.53 -7.18 1.75
CA MET A 405 -2.10 -7.46 1.92
C MET A 405 -1.73 -7.59 3.40
N PHE A 406 -2.24 -6.71 4.26
CA PHE A 406 -2.02 -6.69 5.70
C PHE A 406 -3.27 -7.15 6.45
N ASP A 407 -3.09 -7.89 7.54
CA ASP A 407 -4.17 -8.44 8.34
C ASP A 407 -4.72 -7.44 9.37
N GLY A 408 -3.97 -6.38 9.67
CA GLY A 408 -4.41 -5.29 10.53
C GLY A 408 -3.49 -4.07 10.41
N TYR A 409 -4.01 -2.91 10.79
CA TYR A 409 -3.31 -1.63 10.67
C TYR A 409 -3.21 -0.92 12.02
N LEU A 410 -2.01 -0.50 12.38
CA LEU A 410 -1.75 0.40 13.50
C LEU A 410 -1.24 1.75 12.99
N ILE A 411 -2.11 2.75 13.05
CA ILE A 411 -1.85 4.12 12.60
C ILE A 411 -1.58 4.99 13.83
N ALA A 412 -0.30 5.15 14.14
CA ALA A 412 0.15 5.88 15.30
C ALA A 412 0.45 7.34 15.00
N VAL A 413 -0.06 8.22 15.85
CA VAL A 413 0.24 9.64 15.99
C VAL A 413 0.18 10.44 14.67
N ALA A 414 -0.80 10.12 13.82
CA ALA A 414 -0.98 10.70 12.49
C ALA A 414 -2.12 11.74 12.42
N SER A 415 -1.84 12.86 11.77
CA SER A 415 -2.81 13.96 11.60
C SER A 415 -3.79 13.77 10.43
N GLY A 416 -3.73 12.65 9.72
CA GLY A 416 -4.56 12.32 8.55
C GLY A 416 -3.74 11.85 7.34
N PRO A 417 -4.34 11.72 6.16
CA PRO A 417 -3.64 11.22 4.97
C PRO A 417 -2.58 12.20 4.48
N SER A 418 -1.41 11.68 4.09
CA SER A 418 -0.41 12.39 3.30
C SER A 418 -0.79 12.44 1.82
N ALA A 419 -0.20 13.41 1.09
CA ALA A 419 -0.26 13.45 -0.37
C ALA A 419 0.19 12.12 -0.99
N ILE A 420 -0.53 11.65 -2.02
CA ILE A 420 -0.31 10.34 -2.66
C ILE A 420 0.97 10.30 -3.52
N ASN A 421 1.47 11.44 -3.95
CA ASN A 421 2.77 11.60 -4.63
C ASN A 421 3.30 13.00 -4.32
N GLN A 422 4.56 13.29 -4.68
CA GLN A 422 5.18 14.58 -4.31
C GLN A 422 4.60 15.80 -5.03
N CYS A 423 3.86 15.59 -6.13
CA CYS A 423 3.18 16.64 -6.88
C CYS A 423 1.71 16.80 -6.49
N ALA A 424 1.17 15.91 -5.66
CA ALA A 424 -0.21 15.98 -5.21
C ALA A 424 -0.36 16.98 -4.07
N ALA A 425 -1.47 17.73 -4.10
CA ALA A 425 -1.84 18.59 -2.99
C ALA A 425 -2.19 17.76 -1.74
N GLN A 426 -2.01 18.37 -0.57
CA GLN A 426 -2.53 17.80 0.68
C GLN A 426 -4.05 17.70 0.65
N ILE A 427 -4.59 16.62 1.22
CA ILE A 427 -6.03 16.39 1.27
C ILE A 427 -6.66 17.33 2.31
N PRO A 428 -7.56 18.25 1.90
CA PRO A 428 -8.09 19.27 2.80
C PRO A 428 -9.00 18.68 3.88
N ASN A 429 -9.09 19.36 5.03
CA ASN A 429 -10.02 18.97 6.10
C ASN A 429 -11.46 18.93 5.57
N GLY A 430 -12.24 17.95 6.02
CA GLY A 430 -13.61 17.71 5.55
C GLY A 430 -13.72 16.90 4.25
N ASP A 431 -12.62 16.64 3.55
CA ASP A 431 -12.64 15.79 2.36
C ASP A 431 -12.97 14.33 2.71
N PRO A 432 -13.89 13.66 1.98
CA PRO A 432 -14.29 12.29 2.27
C PRO A 432 -13.14 11.26 2.17
N ARG A 433 -12.08 11.56 1.42
CA ARG A 433 -10.86 10.73 1.36
C ARG A 433 -10.16 10.59 2.72
N ARG A 434 -10.40 11.50 3.66
CA ARG A 434 -9.81 11.46 5.01
C ARG A 434 -10.48 10.46 5.94
N MET A 435 -11.59 9.85 5.57
CA MET A 435 -12.32 8.95 6.44
C MET A 435 -11.92 7.49 6.19
N ILE A 436 -11.19 6.87 7.13
CA ILE A 436 -10.96 5.42 7.10
C ILE A 436 -12.28 4.73 7.41
N LYS A 437 -12.82 3.97 6.45
CA LYS A 437 -14.03 3.16 6.58
C LYS A 437 -13.91 1.85 5.82
N ASN A 438 -14.53 0.81 6.33
CA ASN A 438 -14.75 -0.46 5.61
C ASN A 438 -13.46 -1.11 5.07
N ALA A 439 -12.35 -1.06 5.82
CA ALA A 439 -11.09 -1.69 5.42
C ALA A 439 -11.17 -3.23 5.38
N GLY A 440 -12.23 -3.84 5.91
CA GLY A 440 -12.41 -5.29 5.93
C GLY A 440 -11.50 -6.03 6.91
N VAL A 441 -10.54 -5.33 7.51
CA VAL A 441 -9.63 -5.80 8.56
C VAL A 441 -9.54 -4.75 9.68
N PRO A 442 -9.14 -5.16 10.90
CA PRO A 442 -8.93 -4.24 12.01
C PRO A 442 -8.01 -3.05 11.70
N VAL A 443 -8.48 -1.84 12.03
CA VAL A 443 -7.68 -0.62 12.02
C VAL A 443 -7.71 0.01 13.41
N ILE A 444 -6.55 0.23 14.01
CA ILE A 444 -6.42 1.00 15.25
C ILE A 444 -5.66 2.29 14.94
N ARG A 445 -6.30 3.42 15.23
CA ARG A 445 -5.68 4.75 15.22
C ARG A 445 -5.32 5.14 16.65
N VAL A 446 -4.11 5.63 16.88
CA VAL A 446 -3.60 6.00 18.22
C VAL A 446 -3.06 7.41 18.21
N MET A 447 -3.55 8.31 19.04
CA MET A 447 -3.03 9.67 19.21
C MET A 447 -2.34 9.84 20.56
N SER A 448 -1.31 10.68 20.63
CA SER A 448 -0.78 11.18 21.89
C SER A 448 -1.53 12.41 22.40
N GLN A 449 -1.30 12.77 23.67
CA GLN A 449 -1.78 14.00 24.28
C GLN A 449 -1.30 15.25 23.51
N SER A 450 -0.16 15.16 22.82
CA SER A 450 0.36 16.25 21.97
C SER A 450 -0.50 16.51 20.71
N ASP A 451 -1.26 15.53 20.24
CA ASP A 451 -1.78 15.52 18.85
C ASP A 451 -3.30 15.51 18.76
N TYR A 452 -3.97 14.96 19.78
CA TYR A 452 -5.41 14.68 19.71
C TYR A 452 -6.24 15.93 19.37
N LEU A 453 -5.92 17.09 19.96
CA LEU A 453 -6.68 18.33 19.77
C LEU A 453 -6.65 18.82 18.31
N ARG A 454 -5.48 18.73 17.66
CA ARG A 454 -5.31 19.12 16.25
C ARG A 454 -6.05 18.21 15.28
N THR A 455 -6.44 17.02 15.75
CA THR A 455 -7.02 15.97 14.94
C THR A 455 -8.42 15.57 15.41
N ILE A 456 -9.06 16.40 16.25
CA ILE A 456 -10.38 16.10 16.83
C ILE A 456 -11.46 15.89 15.76
N ALA A 457 -11.35 16.60 14.62
CA ALA A 457 -12.24 16.44 13.48
C ALA A 457 -12.12 15.07 12.77
N ALA A 458 -11.05 14.32 13.04
CA ALA A 458 -10.87 12.95 12.56
C ALA A 458 -11.43 11.90 13.54
N ARG A 459 -11.94 12.31 14.72
CA ARG A 459 -12.67 11.39 15.61
C ARG A 459 -13.90 10.86 14.89
N ARG A 460 -14.12 9.56 15.04
CA ARG A 460 -15.31 8.87 14.58
C ARG A 460 -15.67 7.77 15.57
N PRO A 461 -16.93 7.29 15.59
CA PRO A 461 -17.30 6.15 16.41
C PRO A 461 -16.46 4.91 16.08
N ASP A 462 -16.14 4.16 17.12
CA ASP A 462 -15.54 2.83 17.03
C ASP A 462 -16.49 1.83 16.34
N GLY A 463 -15.94 0.75 15.77
CA GLY A 463 -16.70 -0.28 15.08
C GLY A 463 -16.18 -1.68 15.36
N ASP A 464 -17.08 -2.61 15.66
CA ASP A 464 -16.77 -3.99 16.08
C ASP A 464 -17.13 -5.02 15.02
N THR A 465 -17.85 -4.59 13.98
CA THR A 465 -18.43 -5.45 12.96
C THR A 465 -17.78 -5.20 11.61
N ALA A 466 -17.40 -6.29 10.94
CA ALA A 466 -16.91 -6.21 9.58
C ALA A 466 -18.00 -5.63 8.65
N PRO A 467 -17.62 -4.83 7.64
CA PRO A 467 -16.25 -4.52 7.24
C PRO A 467 -15.58 -3.35 7.98
N ASP A 468 -16.26 -2.71 8.94
CA ASP A 468 -15.81 -1.46 9.58
C ASP A 468 -15.23 -1.70 10.99
N LEU A 469 -14.15 -2.49 11.05
CA LEU A 469 -13.43 -2.81 12.28
C LEU A 469 -12.46 -1.66 12.62
N TYR A 470 -12.85 -0.78 13.55
CA TYR A 470 -12.11 0.43 13.85
C TYR A 470 -12.04 0.73 15.36
N ARG A 471 -10.87 1.19 15.81
CA ARG A 471 -10.66 1.79 17.13
C ARG A 471 -9.90 3.10 17.02
N ASN A 472 -10.28 4.09 17.82
CA ASN A 472 -9.48 5.29 18.05
C ASN A 472 -9.09 5.42 19.52
N TYR A 473 -7.80 5.44 19.78
CA TYR A 473 -7.25 5.65 21.11
C TYR A 473 -6.52 6.98 21.22
N GLU A 474 -6.58 7.59 22.40
CA GLU A 474 -5.86 8.81 22.75
C GLU A 474 -5.18 8.56 24.10
N ILE A 475 -3.85 8.51 24.14
CA ILE A 475 -3.12 8.09 25.34
C ILE A 475 -2.90 9.31 26.25
N ALA A 476 -3.52 9.30 27.44
CA ALA A 476 -3.34 10.36 28.43
C ALA A 476 -1.90 10.36 28.97
N GLY A 477 -1.28 11.52 29.11
CA GLY A 477 0.10 11.71 29.55
C GLY A 477 1.18 11.51 28.47
N SER A 478 0.84 10.87 27.35
CA SER A 478 1.81 10.56 26.28
C SER A 478 2.24 11.77 25.45
N ALA A 479 3.50 11.77 25.04
CA ALA A 479 4.04 12.70 24.06
C ALA A 479 4.17 12.07 22.67
N HIS A 480 4.12 12.90 21.62
CA HIS A 480 4.43 12.48 20.25
C HIS A 480 5.88 12.04 20.11
N ALA A 481 6.80 12.84 20.65
CA ALA A 481 8.23 12.58 20.62
C ALA A 481 8.72 12.28 22.06
N THR A 482 9.24 11.08 22.23
CA THR A 482 9.81 10.60 23.50
C THR A 482 11.33 10.44 23.37
N PRO A 483 12.07 10.18 24.46
CA PRO A 483 13.47 9.79 24.38
C PRO A 483 13.71 8.55 23.50
N ASP A 484 12.75 7.61 23.45
CA ASP A 484 12.90 6.35 22.71
C ASP A 484 13.12 6.55 21.21
N GLU A 485 12.48 7.57 20.61
CA GLU A 485 12.75 7.99 19.23
C GLU A 485 14.25 8.14 18.97
N LEU A 486 14.97 8.79 19.88
CA LEU A 486 16.38 9.11 19.72
C LEU A 486 17.30 8.04 20.28
N ASN A 487 16.90 7.31 21.32
CA ASN A 487 17.67 6.20 21.87
C ASN A 487 17.85 5.07 20.84
N PHE A 488 16.82 4.82 20.03
CA PHE A 488 16.82 3.78 18.98
C PHE A 488 17.16 4.32 17.59
N ALA A 489 17.34 5.64 17.42
CA ALA A 489 17.92 6.22 16.22
C ALA A 489 19.39 5.81 16.05
N ALA A 490 19.92 5.97 14.84
CA ALA A 490 21.35 5.78 14.56
C ALA A 490 22.24 6.60 15.51
N ALA A 491 23.42 6.07 15.82
CA ALA A 491 24.37 6.70 16.72
C ALA A 491 24.71 8.14 16.26
N PRO A 492 24.96 9.10 17.18
CA PRO A 492 25.24 10.48 16.82
C PRO A 492 26.36 10.65 15.77
N ALA A 493 27.41 9.83 15.83
CA ALA A 493 28.49 9.86 14.85
C ALA A 493 28.02 9.45 13.44
N ASP A 494 27.13 8.45 13.35
CA ASP A 494 26.55 8.00 12.09
C ASP A 494 25.60 9.03 11.50
N LEU A 495 24.83 9.73 12.35
CA LEU A 495 24.01 10.87 11.92
C LEU A 495 24.86 11.95 11.27
N VAL A 496 25.96 12.34 11.91
CA VAL A 496 26.89 13.35 11.38
C VAL A 496 27.50 12.87 10.06
N LYS A 497 27.95 11.62 9.98
CA LYS A 497 28.47 11.02 8.74
C LYS A 497 27.40 10.96 7.63
N GLY A 498 26.13 10.77 8.01
CA GLY A 498 24.96 10.88 7.15
C GLY A 498 24.57 12.32 6.76
N GLY A 499 25.34 13.33 7.18
CA GLY A 499 25.06 14.74 6.89
C GLY A 499 23.89 15.32 7.68
N ARG A 500 23.61 14.78 8.88
CA ARG A 500 22.48 15.19 9.73
C ARG A 500 22.95 15.83 11.03
N THR A 501 22.18 16.82 11.47
CA THR A 501 22.30 17.37 12.81
C THR A 501 21.76 16.36 13.82
N VAL A 502 22.50 16.17 14.91
CA VAL A 502 22.07 15.30 16.01
C VAL A 502 20.95 16.00 16.78
N PRO A 503 19.73 15.43 16.86
CA PRO A 503 18.64 16.05 17.60
C PRO A 503 18.93 16.12 19.11
N PRO A 504 18.46 17.17 19.80
CA PRO A 504 18.65 17.30 21.24
C PRO A 504 17.75 16.34 22.03
N MET A 505 18.30 15.79 23.12
CA MET A 505 17.59 14.93 24.10
C MET A 505 16.78 15.72 25.13
N SER A 506 16.93 17.04 25.13
CA SER A 506 16.30 17.96 26.07
C SER A 506 15.65 19.11 25.31
N CYS A 507 14.60 19.62 25.90
CA CYS A 507 13.91 20.84 25.54
C CYS A 507 14.21 21.92 26.61
N GLU A 508 13.61 23.09 26.50
CA GLU A 508 13.86 24.19 27.43
C GLU A 508 13.37 23.86 28.85
N GLU A 509 12.32 23.05 29.01
CA GLU A 509 11.84 22.56 30.31
C GLU A 509 12.68 21.42 30.88
N GLY A 510 13.71 20.97 30.18
CA GLY A 510 14.61 19.89 30.60
C GLY A 510 14.53 18.65 29.71
N PRO A 511 14.86 17.45 30.24
CA PRO A 511 14.76 16.21 29.47
C PRO A 511 13.36 15.99 28.90
N ARG A 512 13.27 15.39 27.70
CA ARG A 512 11.98 14.96 27.14
C ARG A 512 11.28 13.99 28.10
N SER A 513 9.94 14.04 28.12
CA SER A 513 9.08 13.23 28.99
C SER A 513 9.43 11.76 28.94
N ARG A 514 9.60 11.17 30.12
CA ARG A 514 9.85 9.74 30.31
C ARG A 514 8.58 8.90 30.36
N PHE A 515 7.42 9.46 30.03
CA PHE A 515 6.17 8.72 29.99
C PHE A 515 6.30 7.51 29.04
N PRO A 516 6.10 6.27 29.50
CA PRO A 516 6.36 5.11 28.67
C PRO A 516 5.17 4.81 27.76
N ASN A 517 5.30 5.25 26.50
CA ASN A 517 4.31 4.94 25.46
C ASN A 517 4.14 3.41 25.28
N SER A 518 5.19 2.62 25.53
CA SER A 518 5.16 1.15 25.40
C SER A 518 4.00 0.50 26.14
N VAL A 519 3.66 0.96 27.35
CA VAL A 519 2.59 0.38 28.18
C VAL A 519 1.25 0.33 27.45
N ALA A 520 0.91 1.39 26.71
CA ALA A 520 -0.32 1.44 25.92
C ALA A 520 -0.14 0.73 24.56
N PHE A 521 0.97 0.97 23.87
CA PHE A 521 1.22 0.40 22.55
C PHE A 521 1.29 -1.13 22.57
N ASP A 522 1.85 -1.72 23.62
CA ASP A 522 2.00 -3.16 23.72
C ASP A 522 0.63 -3.86 23.89
N ALA A 523 -0.24 -3.26 24.71
CA ALA A 523 -1.63 -3.70 24.83
C ALA A 523 -2.43 -3.48 23.55
N ILE A 524 -2.21 -2.37 22.85
CA ILE A 524 -2.86 -2.07 21.57
C ILE A 524 -2.47 -3.11 20.52
N PHE A 525 -1.18 -3.45 20.40
CA PHE A 525 -0.70 -4.45 19.46
C PHE A 525 -1.21 -5.85 19.83
N GLN A 526 -1.18 -6.23 21.11
CA GLN A 526 -1.76 -7.50 21.58
C GLN A 526 -3.25 -7.60 21.26
N ASN A 527 -4.02 -6.53 21.46
CA ASN A 527 -5.44 -6.53 21.14
C ASN A 527 -5.70 -6.52 19.63
N LEU A 528 -4.85 -5.88 18.83
CA LEU A 528 -4.92 -5.96 17.36
C LEU A 528 -4.73 -7.41 16.90
N ASP A 529 -3.72 -8.11 17.44
CA ASP A 529 -3.46 -9.53 17.16
C ASP A 529 -4.66 -10.41 17.53
N LEU A 530 -5.21 -10.23 18.74
CA LEU A 530 -6.41 -10.96 19.20
C LEU A 530 -7.63 -10.68 18.33
N TRP A 531 -7.79 -9.44 17.85
CA TRP A 531 -8.90 -9.08 16.98
C TRP A 531 -8.78 -9.77 15.62
N VAL A 532 -7.59 -9.76 15.03
CA VAL A 532 -7.31 -10.44 13.76
C VAL A 532 -7.48 -11.95 13.88
N ARG A 533 -6.88 -12.57 14.91
CA ARG A 533 -6.81 -14.04 15.03
C ARG A 533 -8.10 -14.67 15.55
N LYS A 534 -8.78 -13.98 16.46
CA LYS A 534 -9.87 -14.56 17.27
C LYS A 534 -11.16 -13.76 17.18
N GLY A 535 -11.19 -12.64 16.45
CA GLY A 535 -12.35 -11.76 16.39
C GLY A 535 -12.66 -11.06 17.72
N ILE A 536 -11.72 -11.06 18.68
CA ILE A 536 -11.93 -10.45 19.99
C ILE A 536 -11.60 -8.96 19.90
N ALA A 537 -12.64 -8.12 19.83
CA ALA A 537 -12.47 -6.68 19.70
C ALA A 537 -11.65 -6.08 20.87
N PRO A 538 -10.80 -5.07 20.62
CA PRO A 538 -10.13 -4.31 21.66
C PRO A 538 -11.13 -3.55 22.55
N PRO A 539 -10.77 -3.20 23.79
CA PRO A 539 -11.63 -2.37 24.64
C PRO A 539 -11.95 -1.03 23.97
N VAL A 540 -13.15 -0.49 24.17
CA VAL A 540 -13.49 0.86 23.70
C VAL A 540 -12.69 1.89 24.52
N GLY A 541 -12.11 2.89 23.84
CA GLY A 541 -11.36 3.96 24.48
C GLY A 541 -12.20 5.21 24.65
N GLU A 542 -12.16 5.81 25.83
CA GLU A 542 -12.73 7.15 26.02
C GLU A 542 -11.79 8.19 25.39
N PRO A 543 -12.29 9.19 24.67
CA PRO A 543 -11.47 10.29 24.19
C PRO A 543 -10.94 11.13 25.37
N ILE A 544 -9.83 11.85 25.15
CA ILE A 544 -9.43 12.94 26.04
C ILE A 544 -10.53 14.01 25.98
N GLN A 545 -10.99 14.44 27.15
CA GLN A 545 -12.09 15.39 27.28
C GLN A 545 -11.64 16.79 26.85
N VAL A 546 -12.52 17.48 26.13
CA VAL A 546 -12.28 18.83 25.60
C VAL A 546 -13.47 19.72 25.93
N GLU A 547 -13.18 20.88 26.49
CA GLU A 547 -14.15 21.94 26.73
C GLU A 547 -13.56 23.27 26.26
N ASN A 548 -14.35 24.08 25.56
CA ASN A 548 -13.93 25.39 25.03
C ASN A 548 -12.60 25.37 24.24
N GLY A 549 -12.33 24.26 23.54
CA GLY A 549 -11.12 24.09 22.72
C GLY A 549 -9.85 23.73 23.50
N ALA A 550 -9.95 23.41 24.80
CA ALA A 550 -8.83 23.01 25.64
C ALA A 550 -9.09 21.64 26.31
N ALA A 551 -8.03 20.97 26.73
CA ALA A 551 -8.14 19.75 27.53
C ALA A 551 -8.81 20.05 28.87
N VAL A 552 -9.73 19.18 29.29
CA VAL A 552 -10.21 19.19 30.69
C VAL A 552 -9.13 18.52 31.54
N LEU A 553 -8.66 19.21 32.58
CA LEU A 553 -7.62 18.71 33.47
C LEU A 553 -8.23 18.21 34.79
N ASP A 554 -7.62 17.20 35.40
CA ASP A 554 -7.92 16.77 36.76
C ASP A 554 -7.23 17.67 37.81
N LYS A 555 -7.44 17.37 39.10
CA LYS A 555 -6.84 18.11 40.22
C LYS A 555 -5.29 18.04 40.26
N PHE A 556 -4.68 17.23 39.41
CA PHE A 556 -3.24 17.04 39.29
C PHE A 556 -2.65 17.70 38.04
N GLY A 557 -3.49 18.37 37.24
CA GLY A 557 -3.09 18.99 35.98
C GLY A 557 -2.94 17.98 34.83
N ASN A 558 -3.33 16.73 35.02
CA ASN A 558 -3.32 15.72 33.96
C ASN A 558 -4.65 15.74 33.20
N VAL A 559 -4.63 15.40 31.90
CA VAL A 559 -5.86 15.39 31.09
C VAL A 559 -6.86 14.35 31.60
N GLN A 560 -8.16 14.63 31.51
CA GLN A 560 -9.24 13.67 31.80
C GLN A 560 -9.63 12.87 30.55
N GLY A 561 -10.09 11.63 30.76
CA GLY A 561 -10.37 10.69 29.68
C GLY A 561 -9.10 10.06 29.10
N GLY A 562 -9.18 9.57 27.87
CA GLY A 562 -8.09 8.86 27.20
C GLY A 562 -7.89 7.41 27.68
N LEU A 563 -6.98 6.71 27.02
CA LEU A 563 -6.35 5.51 27.58
C LEU A 563 -5.38 5.96 28.69
N ARG A 564 -5.68 5.54 29.91
CA ARG A 564 -4.94 5.89 31.12
C ARG A 564 -4.08 4.72 31.60
N SER A 565 -3.03 5.05 32.33
CA SER A 565 -2.09 4.13 32.97
C SER A 565 -1.88 4.55 34.44
N PRO A 566 -1.21 3.73 35.27
CA PRO A 566 -0.92 4.10 36.65
C PRO A 566 -0.13 5.42 36.78
N TYR A 567 0.64 5.83 35.76
CA TYR A 567 1.33 7.13 35.76
C TYR A 567 0.37 8.34 35.80
N VAL A 568 -0.88 8.17 35.38
CA VAL A 568 -1.91 9.22 35.36
C VAL A 568 -3.00 8.95 36.40
N ASP A 569 -3.34 7.68 36.66
CA ASP A 569 -4.35 7.28 37.65
C ASP A 569 -3.82 7.29 39.10
N VAL A 570 -2.53 7.05 39.28
CA VAL A 570 -1.80 7.06 40.56
C VAL A 570 -0.58 7.98 40.42
N PRO A 571 -0.78 9.30 40.17
CA PRO A 571 0.27 10.16 39.65
C PRO A 571 1.30 10.55 40.71
N THR A 572 2.57 10.51 40.30
CA THR A 572 3.70 11.13 41.01
C THR A 572 4.19 12.41 40.31
N SER A 573 3.62 12.73 39.15
CA SER A 573 3.99 13.85 38.28
C SER A 573 2.76 14.40 37.56
N THR A 574 2.86 15.65 37.11
CA THR A 574 2.04 16.19 36.02
C THR A 574 2.73 15.95 34.68
N TRP A 575 1.98 15.46 33.69
CA TRP A 575 2.49 15.10 32.37
C TRP A 575 2.02 16.07 31.29
N PHE A 576 2.98 16.70 30.61
CA PHE A 576 2.72 17.63 29.52
C PHE A 576 3.06 16.99 28.18
N GLY A 577 2.21 17.20 27.18
CA GLY A 577 2.41 16.66 25.84
C GLY A 577 3.28 17.55 24.94
N ASN A 578 3.70 18.72 25.39
CA ASN A 578 4.48 19.66 24.59
C ASN A 578 5.52 20.38 25.44
N SER A 579 6.54 20.93 24.76
CA SER A 579 7.67 21.65 25.33
C SER A 579 8.11 22.78 24.39
N THR A 580 8.87 23.74 24.90
CA THR A 580 9.53 24.78 24.10
C THR A 580 10.97 24.39 23.74
N GLY A 581 11.49 24.95 22.65
CA GLY A 581 12.85 24.69 22.17
C GLY A 581 12.93 24.25 20.71
N GLU A 582 14.12 23.80 20.30
CA GLU A 582 14.43 23.45 18.92
C GLU A 582 13.83 22.10 18.47
N SER A 583 13.89 21.85 17.16
CA SER A 583 13.52 20.55 16.56
C SER A 583 12.10 20.13 16.94
N PHE A 584 11.92 18.92 17.48
CA PHE A 584 10.63 18.33 17.81
C PHE A 584 10.14 18.68 19.23
N CYS A 585 10.73 19.67 19.91
CA CYS A 585 10.29 20.03 21.27
C CYS A 585 8.81 20.43 21.36
N MET A 586 8.26 21.09 20.33
CA MET A 586 6.84 21.45 20.28
C MET A 586 5.86 20.26 20.32
N ILE A 587 6.33 19.04 20.08
CA ILE A 587 5.56 17.80 20.19
C ILE A 587 6.23 16.78 21.15
N ALA A 588 7.36 17.14 21.74
CA ALA A 588 7.96 16.39 22.84
C ALA A 588 7.31 16.82 24.14
N GLY A 589 7.04 15.87 25.03
CA GLY A 589 6.49 16.20 26.34
C GLY A 589 7.58 16.58 27.32
N HIS A 590 7.16 17.08 28.48
CA HIS A 590 7.97 17.14 29.69
C HIS A 590 7.13 16.67 30.89
N GLU A 591 7.80 16.38 32.00
CA GLU A 591 7.17 16.01 33.25
C GLU A 591 7.52 17.03 34.34
N VAL A 592 6.58 17.30 35.24
CA VAL A 592 6.84 18.04 36.47
C VAL A 592 6.53 17.11 37.63
N ALA A 593 7.58 16.60 38.28
CA ALA A 593 7.46 15.72 39.44
C ALA A 593 6.81 16.46 40.62
N PHE A 594 5.98 15.76 41.38
CA PHE A 594 5.43 16.29 42.62
C PHE A 594 6.52 16.40 43.68
N ASP A 595 6.43 17.46 44.48
CA ASP A 595 7.29 17.60 45.65
C ASP A 595 6.94 16.58 46.74
N HIS A 596 7.84 16.44 47.71
CA HIS A 596 7.68 15.46 48.78
C HIS A 596 6.41 15.69 49.62
N ALA A 597 6.02 16.95 49.83
CA ALA A 597 4.84 17.29 50.62
C ALA A 597 3.55 16.82 49.92
N ARG A 598 3.46 17.04 48.60
CA ARG A 598 2.35 16.55 47.79
C ARG A 598 2.31 15.03 47.73
N LEU A 599 3.46 14.37 47.60
CA LEU A 599 3.52 12.91 47.63
C LEU A 599 3.04 12.34 48.98
N GLN A 600 3.43 12.93 50.11
CA GLN A 600 2.96 12.53 51.45
C GLN A 600 1.46 12.77 51.66
N GLU A 601 0.88 13.80 51.03
CA GLU A 601 -0.56 14.04 51.06
C GLU A 601 -1.33 12.93 50.32
N LEU A 602 -0.77 12.44 49.20
CA LEU A 602 -1.39 11.43 48.35
C LEU A 602 -1.17 10.00 48.86
N TYR A 603 0.04 9.72 49.34
CA TYR A 603 0.50 8.42 49.80
C TYR A 603 1.13 8.59 51.18
N ARG A 604 0.42 8.16 52.22
CA ARG A 604 0.89 8.33 53.61
C ARG A 604 2.08 7.42 53.91
N THR A 605 2.14 6.28 53.23
CA THR A 605 3.20 5.28 53.35
C THR A 605 3.48 4.64 52.00
N HIS A 606 4.68 4.09 51.82
CA HIS A 606 5.10 3.48 50.56
C HIS A 606 4.18 2.33 50.16
N SER A 607 3.69 1.59 51.18
CA SER A 607 2.70 0.54 51.00
C SER A 607 1.35 1.06 50.48
N ASP A 608 0.97 2.31 50.77
CA ASP A 608 -0.23 2.93 50.19
C ASP A 608 -0.04 3.22 48.69
N TYR A 609 1.14 3.70 48.30
CA TYR A 609 1.49 3.92 46.90
C TYR A 609 1.53 2.60 46.12
N GLU A 610 2.28 1.61 46.61
CA GLU A 610 2.37 0.29 45.97
C GLU A 610 0.99 -0.36 45.79
N ARG A 611 0.14 -0.28 46.82
CA ARG A 611 -1.22 -0.82 46.76
C ARG A 611 -2.08 -0.08 45.75
N ALA A 612 -2.02 1.25 45.72
CA ALA A 612 -2.76 2.03 44.73
C ALA A 612 -2.33 1.68 43.29
N VAL A 613 -1.04 1.56 43.02
CA VAL A 613 -0.52 1.10 41.72
C VAL A 613 -1.00 -0.32 41.41
N SER A 614 -0.90 -1.24 42.36
CA SER A 614 -1.28 -2.65 42.16
C SER A 614 -2.77 -2.81 41.86
N ASP A 615 -3.63 -2.09 42.59
CA ASP A 615 -5.09 -2.11 42.38
C ASP A 615 -5.45 -1.56 40.99
N ASP A 616 -4.79 -0.48 40.57
CA ASP A 616 -5.02 0.12 39.25
C ASP A 616 -4.50 -0.77 38.12
N VAL A 617 -3.31 -1.36 38.27
CA VAL A 617 -2.76 -2.35 37.34
C VAL A 617 -3.71 -3.53 37.18
N ALA A 618 -4.21 -4.11 38.28
CA ALA A 618 -5.14 -5.24 38.22
C ALA A 618 -6.41 -4.88 37.43
N ARG A 619 -6.94 -3.68 37.67
CA ARG A 619 -8.09 -3.14 36.94
C ARG A 619 -7.79 -2.99 35.45
N LEU A 620 -6.66 -2.38 35.07
CA LEU A 620 -6.30 -2.11 33.67
C LEU A 620 -5.97 -3.40 32.89
N VAL A 621 -5.29 -4.36 33.52
CA VAL A 621 -5.02 -5.70 32.94
C VAL A 621 -6.34 -6.44 32.69
N SER A 622 -7.28 -6.43 33.65
CA SER A 622 -8.58 -7.09 33.48
C SER A 622 -9.38 -6.53 32.29
N LYS A 623 -9.19 -5.25 31.98
CA LYS A 623 -9.81 -4.55 30.84
C LYS A 623 -9.00 -4.65 29.54
N ARG A 624 -7.81 -5.28 29.55
CA ARG A 624 -6.85 -5.35 28.44
C ARG A 624 -6.38 -3.96 27.96
N VAL A 625 -6.31 -2.97 28.85
CA VAL A 625 -5.79 -1.62 28.54
C VAL A 625 -4.27 -1.57 28.67
N ILE A 626 -3.70 -2.42 29.53
CA ILE A 626 -2.27 -2.70 29.64
C ILE A 626 -2.05 -4.21 29.58
N THR A 627 -0.86 -4.68 29.18
CA THR A 627 -0.57 -6.11 29.18
C THR A 627 -0.31 -6.62 30.60
N ALA A 628 -0.48 -7.93 30.82
CA ALA A 628 -0.14 -8.53 32.11
C ALA A 628 1.35 -8.41 32.45
N GLU A 629 2.23 -8.36 31.45
CA GLU A 629 3.68 -8.22 31.67
C GLU A 629 4.06 -6.79 32.04
N ASP A 630 3.50 -5.80 31.33
CA ASP A 630 3.67 -4.38 31.71
C ASP A 630 3.12 -4.11 33.10
N GLY A 631 1.99 -4.72 33.45
CA GLY A 631 1.44 -4.66 34.80
C GLY A 631 2.42 -5.14 35.87
N LYS A 632 3.13 -6.26 35.64
CA LYS A 632 4.17 -6.72 36.58
C LYS A 632 5.32 -5.73 36.69
N ASN A 633 5.78 -5.19 35.56
CA ASN A 633 6.87 -4.23 35.53
C ASN A 633 6.51 -2.93 36.27
N LEU A 634 5.27 -2.46 36.13
CA LEU A 634 4.77 -1.27 36.83
C LEU A 634 4.68 -1.48 38.35
N ILE A 635 4.24 -2.66 38.79
CA ILE A 635 4.24 -3.01 40.22
C ILE A 635 5.68 -3.08 40.75
N GLU A 636 6.60 -3.64 39.97
CA GLU A 636 8.01 -3.71 40.36
C GLU A 636 8.69 -2.35 40.39
N GLU A 637 8.38 -1.45 39.45
CA GLU A 637 8.80 -0.05 39.49
C GLU A 637 8.29 0.61 40.77
N ALA A 638 7.01 0.41 41.11
CA ALA A 638 6.42 1.02 42.30
C ALA A 638 7.11 0.58 43.60
N ARG A 639 7.46 -0.70 43.73
CA ARG A 639 8.22 -1.26 44.89
C ARG A 639 9.60 -0.65 45.09
N HIS A 640 10.21 -0.16 44.03
CA HIS A 640 11.54 0.45 44.05
C HIS A 640 11.49 1.98 44.03
N ALA A 641 10.29 2.56 43.94
CA ALA A 641 10.14 3.99 43.82
C ALA A 641 10.41 4.68 45.16
N ALA A 642 11.09 5.83 45.11
CA ALA A 642 11.31 6.68 46.28
C ALA A 642 10.06 7.53 46.61
N ILE A 643 8.91 6.87 46.79
CA ILE A 643 7.62 7.50 47.14
C ILE A 643 7.30 7.19 48.61
N PRO A 644 6.84 8.19 49.41
CA PRO A 644 6.61 8.07 50.85
C PRO A 644 5.74 6.90 51.26
#